data_AF-A0AB34FFZ9-F1
#
_entry.id   AF-A0AB34FFZ9-F1
#
_cell.length_a   1.000
_cell.length_b   1.000
_cell.length_c   1.000
_cell.angle_alpha   90.00
_cell.angle_beta   90.00
_cell.angle_gamma   90.00
#
_symmetry.space_group_name_H-M   'P 1'
#
loop_
_entity.id
_entity.type
_entity.pdbx_description
1 polymer ?
#
loop_
_entity_poly.entity_id
_entity_poly.type
_entity_poly.pdbx_seq_one_letter_code
_entity_poly.pdbx_strand_id
1 'polypeptide(L)'
;MRLRGVEEMANHLLRVRDAPPVGKNWASKFVKRRPELRTRFSRKYDYQRAKCEDAKLIGEWFALVRNTKAKYGILDDDTYNFDETGFMMGVIFAGMVVTTSDGRSRAKLAQPGNWEWSTVIQAVSALGWAIPPFIILAAQHHLANWYQECDLPANWRIATTDNGWTTNEVGLDWIKHFDHHTAPCTKGPYRLLILDGHESHHSTEFELYCKEHNIITLCMPSHSSHLLQPLDVGCFGPLKQAYGRQIEDLMRTHITHITKLEFLCAFREAFFSSMTEKNIQGGFAGAGLVPYDPRRVLSKLDVQLRTPTPPVTLPGTPQAWVPKTPQNAREATSQSKHIKNRISAHQNSSPTSMLAAVDQLEKGTTVIMHQVALLRAEVSTLRKANEALRVQIFTRESWGVLRRHDGTILKGIQYRIRDKRNVGRRVKVSWIYSYGAELEHSNDKYFLCADCHTKKRYTSQLFAAESTTAAIQHLLEFHKIKRPSNSTTGDDDIDATNAAEVFQLIMPFNEDEYKQKLIDWAIKLRLSYREVTDESTTDLLTYGKPPLARLLPTHHSTLSRWVKDSMAARLPFIIELVQSALSRINLSIDGWRAHNRREYIAVCGHFVDGQGHPRTLLLGFPRRYGGHTGDDLAALVKPVILQYGIGEKLGSFVMDNADDNDKCLEVLQRSFSSIDPEADRIRCIGHIINLVVKALLYGEGVSAWEKNLIEASEEQRVALWTSKASLASCIISLSTLIETTHALRARMRVAKTSDGMLFVGVLLSDGGIRWNATFYMIERALKCRPAIDLYQAQWKPPDRNDKHKNDFLTEADWHELELFYRLLQPFERLTKRLQCRADGEGNEGGQGSVWQVLYAMDFLLTKLENVKDEIHAMDADNEDELPPYYSAGVLAAWSKINTYYELTDRLPIRILQGEVVEARGWIRTAQKELTAYYDRFAAVTVAADHVDQAETSPCSSPTLDDEFDAWGHTTDRPHRGKRRKMETEWEVWIKQVPSKDDMNIKNPLAWWVDRRHIWPILSKLALNIFSTPAMSAEPERVFSDGGELITDKRNGLGDDTVEAEMVQKSWITSKILHGIATPRGLYKLPD
;
A
#
# COMPACT_ATOMS: atom_id res chain seq x y z
N MET A 1 16.83 -20.82 26.29
CA MET A 1 18.20 -21.29 25.94
C MET A 1 18.10 -22.63 25.21
N ARG A 2 18.81 -22.84 24.08
CA ARG A 2 18.74 -24.09 23.28
C ARG A 2 19.71 -25.15 23.84
N LEU A 3 19.50 -26.46 23.57
CA LEU A 3 20.41 -27.55 23.98
C LEU A 3 21.87 -27.29 23.60
N ARG A 4 22.07 -26.76 22.39
CA ARG A 4 23.38 -26.37 21.89
C ARG A 4 24.04 -25.27 22.74
N GLY A 5 23.25 -24.38 23.35
CA GLY A 5 23.75 -23.39 24.30
C GLY A 5 24.22 -24.00 25.63
N VAL A 6 23.61 -25.10 26.09
CA VAL A 6 24.05 -25.83 27.29
C VAL A 6 25.34 -26.60 27.00
N GLU A 7 25.44 -27.20 25.82
CA GLU A 7 26.65 -27.84 25.31
C GLU A 7 27.79 -26.83 25.15
N GLU A 8 27.51 -25.67 24.55
CA GLU A 8 28.47 -24.58 24.36
C GLU A 8 28.93 -24.02 25.70
N MET A 9 28.05 -23.85 26.70
CA MET A 9 28.45 -23.42 28.05
C MET A 9 29.30 -24.46 28.78
N ALA A 10 28.95 -25.75 28.71
CA ALA A 10 29.76 -26.81 29.31
C ALA A 10 31.13 -26.93 28.64
N ASN A 11 31.18 -26.82 27.31
CA ASN A 11 32.43 -26.78 26.54
C ASN A 11 33.24 -25.53 26.78
N HIS A 12 32.59 -24.41 27.09
CA HIS A 12 33.28 -23.18 27.45
C HIS A 12 33.91 -23.30 28.84
N LEU A 13 33.19 -23.87 29.82
CA LEU A 13 33.73 -24.16 31.15
C LEU A 13 34.86 -25.20 31.12
N LEU A 14 34.76 -26.22 30.26
CA LEU A 14 35.82 -27.21 30.09
C LEU A 14 37.02 -26.65 29.34
N ARG A 15 36.84 -25.79 28.33
CA ARG A 15 37.94 -25.06 27.68
C ARG A 15 38.69 -24.15 28.65
N VAL A 16 37.98 -23.49 29.57
CA VAL A 16 38.61 -22.64 30.60
C VAL A 16 39.39 -23.48 31.63
N ARG A 17 39.09 -24.78 31.74
CA ARG A 17 39.79 -25.75 32.61
C ARG A 17 40.75 -26.67 31.84
N ASP A 18 41.04 -26.35 30.59
CA ASP A 18 41.90 -27.12 29.68
C ASP A 18 41.50 -28.60 29.51
N ALA A 19 40.20 -28.88 29.61
CA ALA A 19 39.63 -30.21 29.44
C ALA A 19 38.97 -30.37 28.05
N PRO A 20 39.02 -31.58 27.46
CA PRO A 20 38.43 -31.83 26.16
C PRO A 20 36.90 -31.63 26.19
N PRO A 21 36.32 -31.15 25.07
CA PRO A 21 34.90 -30.81 25.02
C PRO A 21 34.02 -32.04 25.23
N VAL A 22 32.85 -31.81 25.82
CA VAL A 22 31.80 -32.81 25.99
C VAL A 22 31.40 -33.41 24.65
N GLY A 23 31.20 -34.73 24.63
CA GLY A 23 30.75 -35.42 23.44
C GLY A 23 29.36 -34.96 22.99
N LYS A 24 29.07 -35.09 21.68
CA LYS A 24 27.82 -34.65 21.02
C LYS A 24 26.50 -34.97 21.74
N ASN A 25 26.47 -36.08 22.50
CA ASN A 25 25.25 -36.52 23.20
C ASN A 25 25.19 -36.06 24.66
N TRP A 26 26.20 -35.33 25.15
CA TRP A 26 26.33 -34.98 26.56
C TRP A 26 25.26 -33.99 27.01
N ALA A 27 24.98 -32.93 26.25
CA ALA A 27 23.98 -31.93 26.67
C ALA A 27 22.56 -32.54 26.74
N SER A 28 22.20 -33.40 25.79
CA SER A 28 20.97 -34.19 25.85
C SER A 28 20.97 -35.15 27.05
N LYS A 29 22.05 -35.91 27.30
CA LYS A 29 22.17 -36.80 28.47
C LYS A 29 22.25 -36.04 29.81
N PHE A 30 22.74 -34.81 29.83
CA PHE A 30 22.84 -33.94 31.00
C PHE A 30 21.45 -33.43 31.40
N VAL A 31 20.68 -32.92 30.44
CA VAL A 31 19.27 -32.56 30.65
C VAL A 31 18.45 -33.80 31.04
N LYS A 32 18.70 -34.98 30.44
CA LYS A 32 17.99 -36.23 30.81
C LYS A 32 18.33 -36.78 32.20
N ARG A 33 19.52 -36.49 32.74
CA ARG A 33 19.97 -36.93 34.08
C ARG A 33 19.54 -35.99 35.21
N ARG A 34 19.13 -34.76 34.88
CA ARG A 34 18.68 -33.75 35.84
C ARG A 34 17.16 -33.58 35.70
N PRO A 35 16.34 -34.21 36.56
CA PRO A 35 14.87 -34.18 36.42
C PRO A 35 14.27 -32.76 36.46
N GLU A 36 15.02 -31.78 36.96
CA GLU A 36 14.69 -30.37 37.04
C GLU A 36 14.73 -29.63 35.68
N LEU A 37 15.42 -30.17 34.67
CA LEU A 37 15.65 -29.50 33.39
C LEU A 37 14.80 -30.11 32.26
N ARG A 38 14.14 -29.26 31.46
CA ARG A 38 13.34 -29.68 30.30
C ARG A 38 13.61 -28.82 29.07
N THR A 39 13.58 -29.41 27.88
CA THR A 39 13.76 -28.71 26.59
C THR A 39 12.42 -28.35 25.95
N ARG A 40 12.27 -27.10 25.47
CA ARG A 40 11.07 -26.62 24.74
C ARG A 40 11.44 -25.83 23.47
N PHE A 41 10.53 -25.77 22.49
CA PHE A 41 10.69 -25.03 21.23
C PHE A 41 10.24 -23.55 21.35
N SER A 42 10.89 -22.61 20.65
CA SER A 42 10.49 -21.19 20.59
C SER A 42 9.70 -20.86 19.32
N ARG A 43 8.61 -20.08 19.39
CA ARG A 43 7.81 -19.61 18.24
C ARG A 43 8.03 -18.10 17.97
N LYS A 44 7.83 -17.65 16.73
CA LYS A 44 7.82 -16.22 16.35
C LYS A 44 6.53 -15.56 16.88
N TYR A 45 6.61 -14.29 17.30
CA TYR A 45 5.55 -13.54 17.99
C TYR A 45 5.18 -12.28 17.22
N ASP A 46 3.89 -11.96 17.11
CA ASP A 46 3.39 -10.77 16.41
C ASP A 46 3.41 -9.52 17.32
N TYR A 47 3.83 -8.38 16.78
CA TYR A 47 4.05 -7.13 17.54
C TYR A 47 2.76 -6.45 17.99
N GLN A 48 1.65 -6.55 17.24
CA GLN A 48 0.37 -5.98 17.66
C GLN A 48 -0.25 -6.80 18.79
N ARG A 49 -0.10 -8.14 18.76
CA ARG A 49 -0.52 -9.04 19.84
C ARG A 49 0.20 -8.74 21.17
N ALA A 50 1.49 -8.38 21.11
CA ALA A 50 2.28 -8.01 22.28
C ALA A 50 1.81 -6.71 22.98
N LYS A 51 1.15 -5.79 22.27
CA LYS A 51 0.63 -4.53 22.84
C LYS A 51 -0.74 -4.68 23.52
N CYS A 52 -1.51 -5.70 23.13
CA CYS A 52 -2.87 -5.94 23.63
C CYS A 52 -2.91 -6.92 24.82
N GLU A 53 -1.77 -7.46 25.23
CA GLU A 53 -1.60 -8.37 26.38
C GLU A 53 -1.56 -7.63 27.73
N ASP A 54 -2.50 -6.70 27.95
CA ASP A 54 -2.66 -6.02 29.24
C ASP A 54 -3.29 -6.98 30.26
N ALA A 55 -2.52 -7.36 31.28
CA ALA A 55 -2.95 -8.22 32.37
C ALA A 55 -4.19 -7.67 33.11
N LYS A 56 -4.37 -6.34 33.15
CA LYS A 56 -5.54 -5.72 33.76
C LYS A 56 -6.80 -6.00 32.94
N LEU A 57 -6.75 -5.76 31.63
CA LEU A 57 -7.88 -5.92 30.72
C LEU A 57 -8.32 -7.39 30.63
N ILE A 58 -7.36 -8.32 30.50
CA ILE A 58 -7.63 -9.76 30.51
C ILE A 58 -8.19 -10.21 31.87
N GLY A 59 -7.65 -9.67 32.97
CA GLY A 59 -8.15 -9.95 34.32
C GLY A 59 -9.60 -9.48 34.54
N GLU A 60 -9.95 -8.28 34.07
CA GLU A 60 -11.31 -7.75 34.11
C GLU A 60 -12.28 -8.59 33.28
N TRP A 61 -11.86 -9.08 32.11
CA TRP A 61 -12.68 -9.99 31.29
C TRP A 61 -12.95 -11.33 31.99
N PHE A 62 -11.95 -11.96 32.63
CA PHE A 62 -12.18 -13.17 33.41
C PHE A 62 -13.13 -12.92 34.59
N ALA A 63 -13.06 -11.73 35.20
CA ALA A 63 -14.02 -11.35 36.25
C ALA A 63 -15.43 -11.21 35.67
N LEU A 64 -15.59 -10.61 34.48
CA LEU A 64 -16.85 -10.52 33.77
C LEU A 64 -17.44 -11.91 33.48
N VAL A 65 -16.66 -12.85 32.92
CA VAL A 65 -17.11 -14.23 32.65
C VAL A 65 -17.63 -14.88 33.92
N ARG A 66 -16.86 -14.81 35.03
CA ARG A 66 -17.28 -15.39 36.32
C ARG A 66 -18.54 -14.73 36.87
N ASN A 67 -18.62 -13.40 36.80
CA ASN A 67 -19.75 -12.63 37.29
C ASN A 67 -21.02 -12.93 36.48
N THR A 68 -20.92 -13.07 35.17
CA THR A 68 -22.02 -13.45 34.28
C THR A 68 -22.51 -14.86 34.60
N LYS A 69 -21.60 -15.83 34.75
CA LYS A 69 -21.98 -17.20 35.15
C LYS A 69 -22.69 -17.23 36.50
N ALA A 70 -22.21 -16.47 37.49
CA ALA A 70 -22.85 -16.35 38.79
C ALA A 70 -24.22 -15.65 38.72
N LYS A 71 -24.33 -14.56 37.96
CA LYS A 71 -25.56 -13.76 37.82
C LYS A 71 -26.70 -14.53 37.17
N TYR A 72 -26.39 -15.31 36.14
CA TYR A 72 -27.38 -16.04 35.35
C TYR A 72 -27.44 -17.54 35.67
N GLY A 73 -26.71 -18.01 36.68
CA GLY A 73 -26.71 -19.42 37.10
C GLY A 73 -26.19 -20.39 36.04
N ILE A 74 -25.25 -19.97 35.21
CA ILE A 74 -24.74 -20.76 34.07
C ILE A 74 -23.74 -21.80 34.56
N LEU A 75 -24.03 -23.07 34.28
CA LEU A 75 -23.16 -24.19 34.63
C LEU A 75 -21.98 -24.29 33.65
N ASP A 76 -20.93 -25.01 34.06
CA ASP A 76 -19.81 -25.32 33.15
C ASP A 76 -20.30 -26.11 31.92
N ASP A 77 -21.28 -27.00 32.11
CA ASP A 77 -21.98 -27.75 31.08
C ASP A 77 -22.58 -26.88 29.97
N ASP A 78 -23.06 -25.69 30.35
CA ASP A 78 -23.74 -24.74 29.47
C ASP A 78 -22.81 -23.62 28.99
N THR A 79 -21.49 -23.82 29.12
CA THR A 79 -20.46 -22.90 28.63
C THR A 79 -19.91 -23.39 27.29
N TYR A 80 -20.07 -22.57 26.26
CA TYR A 80 -19.71 -22.87 24.89
C TYR A 80 -18.70 -21.86 24.33
N ASN A 81 -17.92 -22.33 23.38
CA ASN A 81 -16.97 -21.51 22.64
C ASN A 81 -17.20 -21.66 21.14
N PHE A 82 -17.10 -20.54 20.43
CA PHE A 82 -17.34 -20.42 19.00
C PHE A 82 -16.18 -19.71 18.31
N ASP A 83 -15.82 -20.19 17.12
CA ASP A 83 -14.79 -19.59 16.29
C ASP A 83 -14.87 -20.03 14.82
N GLU A 84 -14.24 -19.25 13.96
CA GLU A 84 -14.16 -19.49 12.51
C GLU A 84 -12.73 -19.86 12.08
N THR A 85 -12.62 -20.82 11.15
CA THR A 85 -11.34 -21.15 10.55
C THR A 85 -11.43 -21.36 9.04
N GLY A 86 -10.52 -20.72 8.31
CA GLY A 86 -10.34 -20.94 6.87
C GLY A 86 -9.47 -22.15 6.55
N PHE A 87 -9.86 -22.87 5.50
CA PHE A 87 -9.10 -23.93 4.85
C PHE A 87 -8.88 -23.59 3.38
N MET A 88 -7.64 -23.70 2.92
CA MET A 88 -7.32 -23.65 1.49
C MET A 88 -7.27 -25.10 0.98
N MET A 89 -8.14 -25.44 0.03
CA MET A 89 -8.40 -26.84 -0.33
C MET A 89 -7.16 -27.59 -0.82
N GLY A 90 -6.20 -26.91 -1.46
CA GLY A 90 -4.96 -27.50 -1.99
C GLY A 90 -3.68 -27.37 -1.14
N VAL A 91 -3.72 -26.86 0.10
CA VAL A 91 -2.48 -26.61 0.87
C VAL A 91 -2.16 -27.73 1.86
N ILE A 92 -1.02 -28.39 1.65
CA ILE A 92 -0.43 -29.34 2.60
C ILE A 92 0.38 -28.59 3.67
N PHE A 93 0.18 -28.94 4.94
CA PHE A 93 1.01 -28.44 6.04
C PHE A 93 2.38 -29.14 6.10
N ALA A 94 3.41 -28.42 6.56
CA ALA A 94 4.77 -28.96 6.64
C ALA A 94 4.87 -30.18 7.58
N GLY A 95 5.02 -31.38 7.03
CA GLY A 95 5.22 -32.64 7.76
C GLY A 95 6.68 -33.02 7.99
N MET A 96 6.95 -33.80 9.05
CA MET A 96 8.26 -34.44 9.28
C MET A 96 8.29 -35.77 8.54
N VAL A 97 9.20 -35.92 7.56
CA VAL A 97 9.43 -37.18 6.85
C VAL A 97 10.72 -37.86 7.30
N VAL A 98 10.68 -39.19 7.39
CA VAL A 98 11.87 -40.02 7.64
C VAL A 98 12.60 -40.23 6.32
N THR A 99 13.79 -39.64 6.18
CA THR A 99 14.66 -39.84 5.01
C THR A 99 15.90 -40.65 5.41
N THR A 100 16.52 -41.33 4.45
CA THR A 100 17.84 -41.95 4.66
C THR A 100 18.88 -40.89 5.05
N SER A 101 19.94 -41.30 5.77
CA SER A 101 21.00 -40.42 6.32
C SER A 101 21.72 -39.54 5.27
N ASP A 102 21.53 -39.85 3.99
CA ASP A 102 22.30 -39.31 2.87
C ASP A 102 21.51 -38.23 2.09
N GLY A 103 20.24 -38.01 2.45
CA GLY A 103 19.37 -36.98 1.86
C GLY A 103 19.64 -35.57 2.42
N ARG A 104 20.45 -34.75 1.72
CA ARG A 104 20.86 -33.40 2.16
C ARG A 104 19.88 -32.25 1.81
N SER A 105 18.57 -32.51 1.78
CA SER A 105 17.57 -31.46 1.60
C SER A 105 16.28 -31.79 2.33
N ARG A 106 15.59 -30.76 2.86
CA ARG A 106 14.18 -30.88 3.26
C ARG A 106 13.41 -31.48 2.09
N ALA A 107 12.69 -32.59 2.31
CA ALA A 107 11.87 -33.19 1.26
C ALA A 107 10.86 -32.16 0.76
N LYS A 108 10.74 -32.03 -0.56
CA LYS A 108 9.74 -31.17 -1.21
C LYS A 108 8.56 -32.05 -1.55
N LEU A 109 7.41 -31.85 -0.91
CA LEU A 109 6.15 -32.37 -1.40
C LEU A 109 5.62 -31.41 -2.48
N ALA A 110 5.18 -31.95 -3.62
CA ALA A 110 4.43 -31.17 -4.60
C ALA A 110 3.14 -30.65 -3.94
N GLN A 111 2.68 -29.46 -4.29
CA GLN A 111 1.42 -28.91 -3.80
C GLN A 111 0.38 -28.91 -4.94
N PRO A 112 -0.87 -29.37 -4.69
CA PRO A 112 -1.94 -29.37 -5.66
C PRO A 112 -2.46 -27.94 -5.88
N GLY A 113 -2.69 -27.56 -7.13
CA GLY A 113 -2.84 -26.16 -7.57
C GLY A 113 -4.21 -25.50 -7.34
N ASN A 114 -5.08 -26.01 -6.45
CA ASN A 114 -6.36 -25.37 -6.15
C ASN A 114 -6.23 -24.42 -4.93
N TRP A 115 -6.58 -23.15 -5.13
CA TRP A 115 -6.44 -22.06 -4.15
C TRP A 115 -7.80 -21.59 -3.60
N GLU A 116 -8.87 -22.36 -3.84
CA GLU A 116 -10.20 -22.04 -3.32
C GLU A 116 -10.24 -22.14 -1.78
N TRP A 117 -10.88 -21.14 -1.16
CA TRP A 117 -11.06 -21.04 0.28
C TRP A 117 -12.41 -21.61 0.71
N SER A 118 -12.41 -22.38 1.80
CA SER A 118 -13.62 -22.76 2.53
C SER A 118 -13.51 -22.28 3.97
N THR A 119 -14.61 -21.78 4.51
CA THR A 119 -14.70 -21.35 5.91
C THR A 119 -15.47 -22.40 6.70
N VAL A 120 -14.95 -22.83 7.84
CA VAL A 120 -15.67 -23.69 8.77
C VAL A 120 -15.93 -22.94 10.05
N ILE A 121 -17.19 -22.90 10.43
CA ILE A 121 -17.66 -22.38 11.69
C ILE A 121 -17.85 -23.54 12.66
N GLN A 122 -17.21 -23.47 13.82
CA GLN A 122 -17.25 -24.52 14.81
C GLN A 122 -17.63 -23.99 16.20
N ALA A 123 -18.42 -24.79 16.93
CA ALA A 123 -18.67 -24.57 18.34
C ALA A 123 -18.44 -25.82 19.18
N VAL A 124 -17.99 -25.62 20.42
CA VAL A 124 -17.65 -26.72 21.35
C VAL A 124 -18.12 -26.38 22.77
N SER A 125 -18.53 -27.41 23.51
CA SER A 125 -18.89 -27.31 24.93
C SER A 125 -17.66 -27.48 25.82
N ALA A 126 -17.65 -26.84 26.98
CA ALA A 126 -16.61 -27.02 27.99
C ALA A 126 -16.48 -28.46 28.49
N LEU A 127 -17.53 -29.29 28.36
CA LEU A 127 -17.47 -30.72 28.70
C LEU A 127 -16.82 -31.59 27.63
N GLY A 128 -16.42 -31.04 26.49
CA GLY A 128 -15.63 -31.78 25.52
C GLY A 128 -16.39 -32.32 24.32
N TRP A 129 -17.67 -32.02 24.15
CA TRP A 129 -18.38 -32.40 22.94
C TRP A 129 -18.43 -31.25 21.93
N ALA A 130 -18.39 -31.59 20.65
CA ALA A 130 -18.44 -30.65 19.53
C ALA A 130 -19.85 -30.58 18.95
N ILE A 131 -20.32 -29.37 18.68
CA ILE A 131 -21.53 -29.14 17.89
C ILE A 131 -21.23 -29.56 16.44
N PRO A 132 -22.18 -30.12 15.67
CA PRO A 132 -21.95 -30.42 14.27
C PRO A 132 -21.43 -29.19 13.50
N PRO A 133 -20.37 -29.34 12.68
CA PRO A 133 -19.73 -28.23 11.99
C PRO A 133 -20.67 -27.57 10.99
N PHE A 134 -20.46 -26.28 10.80
CA PHE A 134 -21.17 -25.47 9.82
C PHE A 134 -20.16 -25.01 8.76
N ILE A 135 -20.23 -25.60 7.57
CA ILE A 135 -19.23 -25.47 6.50
C ILE A 135 -19.75 -24.50 5.44
N ILE A 136 -18.98 -23.46 5.13
CA ILE A 136 -19.29 -22.49 4.09
C ILE A 136 -18.38 -22.76 2.88
N LEU A 137 -19.01 -22.96 1.72
CA LEU A 137 -18.34 -23.17 0.44
C LEU A 137 -18.65 -22.01 -0.51
N ALA A 138 -17.68 -21.61 -1.32
CA ALA A 138 -17.91 -20.61 -2.37
C ALA A 138 -18.76 -21.24 -3.50
N ALA A 139 -20.07 -21.01 -3.55
CA ALA A 139 -20.97 -21.60 -4.54
C ALA A 139 -22.32 -20.87 -4.59
N GLN A 140 -23.05 -21.05 -5.70
CA GLN A 140 -24.41 -20.52 -5.85
C GLN A 140 -25.50 -21.56 -5.50
N HIS A 141 -25.19 -22.85 -5.63
CA HIS A 141 -26.13 -23.94 -5.40
C HIS A 141 -25.48 -25.11 -4.66
N HIS A 142 -26.29 -25.83 -3.89
CA HIS A 142 -25.92 -27.10 -3.28
C HIS A 142 -25.90 -28.21 -4.35
N LEU A 143 -24.83 -29.01 -4.36
CA LEU A 143 -24.76 -30.20 -5.22
C LEU A 143 -25.09 -31.45 -4.40
N ALA A 144 -25.91 -32.34 -4.97
CA ALA A 144 -26.38 -33.56 -4.29
C ALA A 144 -25.21 -34.49 -3.89
N ASN A 145 -24.16 -34.55 -4.72
CA ASN A 145 -22.99 -35.38 -4.47
C ASN A 145 -22.22 -34.98 -3.19
N TRP A 146 -22.28 -33.72 -2.75
CA TRP A 146 -21.66 -33.27 -1.50
C TRP A 146 -22.20 -34.02 -0.28
N TYR A 147 -23.46 -34.44 -0.33
CA TYR A 147 -24.13 -35.14 0.76
C TYR A 147 -24.10 -36.66 0.58
N GLN A 148 -24.12 -37.13 -0.67
CA GLN A 148 -24.28 -38.55 -0.99
C GLN A 148 -22.95 -39.32 -1.05
N GLU A 149 -21.87 -38.69 -1.51
CA GLU A 149 -20.62 -39.41 -1.81
C GLU A 149 -19.60 -39.37 -0.66
N CYS A 150 -19.76 -38.47 0.32
CA CYS A 150 -18.83 -38.31 1.44
C CYS A 150 -19.38 -38.80 2.80
N ASP A 151 -20.43 -39.63 2.84
CA ASP A 151 -21.19 -40.05 4.05
C ASP A 151 -21.17 -39.02 5.19
N LEU A 152 -21.49 -37.77 4.86
CA LEU A 152 -21.47 -36.71 5.87
C LEU A 152 -22.63 -36.96 6.84
N PRO A 153 -22.41 -36.81 8.15
CA PRO A 153 -23.51 -36.93 9.11
C PRO A 153 -24.64 -35.95 8.76
N ALA A 154 -25.89 -36.42 8.79
CA ALA A 154 -27.05 -35.64 8.37
C ALA A 154 -27.28 -34.35 9.19
N ASN A 155 -26.69 -34.26 10.38
CA ASN A 155 -26.73 -33.08 11.23
C ASN A 155 -25.63 -32.06 10.92
N TRP A 156 -24.76 -32.29 9.94
CA TRP A 156 -23.80 -31.29 9.48
C TRP A 156 -24.48 -30.30 8.54
N ARG A 157 -24.14 -29.03 8.67
CA ARG A 157 -24.72 -27.98 7.83
C ARG A 157 -23.68 -27.50 6.84
N ILE A 158 -24.03 -27.53 5.56
CA ILE A 158 -23.29 -26.84 4.50
C ILE A 158 -24.10 -25.61 4.14
N ALA A 159 -23.44 -24.46 3.96
CA ALA A 159 -23.98 -23.23 3.43
C ALA A 159 -23.11 -22.76 2.26
N THR A 160 -23.68 -21.94 1.39
CA THR A 160 -23.00 -21.44 0.20
C THR A 160 -23.06 -19.92 0.14
N THR A 161 -21.93 -19.28 -0.12
CA THR A 161 -21.83 -17.83 -0.36
C THR A 161 -20.99 -17.56 -1.61
N ASP A 162 -21.07 -16.38 -2.22
CA ASP A 162 -20.34 -16.08 -3.47
C ASP A 162 -18.81 -16.12 -3.30
N ASN A 163 -18.32 -15.80 -2.10
CA ASN A 163 -16.90 -15.65 -1.80
C ASN A 163 -16.38 -16.68 -0.78
N GLY A 164 -17.24 -17.54 -0.22
CA GLY A 164 -16.88 -18.53 0.81
C GLY A 164 -16.67 -17.95 2.21
N TRP A 165 -17.06 -16.69 2.46
CA TRP A 165 -16.96 -16.01 3.75
C TRP A 165 -18.32 -15.93 4.46
N THR A 166 -18.30 -15.66 5.78
CA THR A 166 -19.51 -15.45 6.61
C THR A 166 -20.18 -14.12 6.27
N THR A 167 -21.51 -14.11 6.19
CA THR A 167 -22.37 -12.90 6.08
C THR A 167 -23.30 -12.83 7.31
N ASN A 168 -23.95 -11.69 7.54
CA ASN A 168 -24.88 -11.53 8.67
C ASN A 168 -26.04 -12.55 8.64
N GLU A 169 -26.53 -12.88 7.44
CA GLU A 169 -27.57 -13.89 7.23
C GLU A 169 -27.09 -15.29 7.61
N VAL A 170 -25.86 -15.66 7.19
CA VAL A 170 -25.24 -16.94 7.55
C VAL A 170 -24.94 -17.01 9.05
N GLY A 171 -24.57 -15.90 9.68
CA GLY A 171 -24.40 -15.81 11.14
C GLY A 171 -25.70 -16.10 11.90
N LEU A 172 -26.83 -15.58 11.42
CA LEU A 172 -28.15 -15.87 12.00
C LEU A 172 -28.57 -17.34 11.81
N ASP A 173 -28.29 -17.92 10.65
CA ASP A 173 -28.56 -19.35 10.41
C ASP A 173 -27.67 -20.25 11.27
N TRP A 174 -26.43 -19.84 11.51
CA TRP A 174 -25.52 -20.55 12.40
C TRP A 174 -26.01 -20.53 13.86
N ILE A 175 -26.48 -19.40 14.40
CA ILE A 175 -26.94 -19.38 15.80
C ILE A 175 -28.20 -20.23 16.01
N LYS A 176 -29.08 -20.32 15.00
CA LYS A 176 -30.22 -21.25 15.01
C LYS A 176 -29.75 -22.71 15.03
N HIS A 177 -28.71 -23.03 14.25
CA HIS A 177 -28.08 -24.36 14.26
C HIS A 177 -27.44 -24.68 15.62
N PHE A 178 -26.75 -23.71 16.22
CA PHE A 178 -26.21 -23.83 17.58
C PHE A 178 -27.32 -24.06 18.61
N ASP A 179 -28.41 -23.29 18.56
CA ASP A 179 -29.54 -23.44 19.48
C ASP A 179 -30.18 -24.83 19.35
N HIS A 180 -30.45 -25.27 18.13
CA HIS A 180 -31.04 -26.58 17.84
C HIS A 180 -30.26 -27.73 18.48
N HIS A 181 -28.92 -27.66 18.47
CA HIS A 181 -28.06 -28.72 19.00
C HIS A 181 -27.75 -28.60 20.49
N THR A 182 -27.85 -27.40 21.08
CA THR A 182 -27.48 -27.16 22.49
C THR A 182 -28.69 -27.08 23.42
N ALA A 183 -29.85 -26.62 22.94
CA ALA A 183 -31.06 -26.50 23.75
C ALA A 183 -31.48 -27.83 24.42
N PRO A 184 -31.47 -28.99 23.73
CA PRO A 184 -31.83 -30.27 24.35
C PRO A 184 -30.85 -30.74 25.44
N CYS A 185 -29.61 -30.24 25.40
CA CYS A 185 -28.54 -30.64 26.30
C CYS A 185 -28.30 -29.63 27.44
N THR A 186 -29.10 -28.56 27.49
CA THR A 186 -28.93 -27.47 28.46
C THR A 186 -29.39 -27.90 29.84
N LYS A 187 -28.56 -27.67 30.87
CA LYS A 187 -28.87 -28.06 32.26
C LYS A 187 -29.31 -26.87 33.12
N GLY A 188 -28.71 -25.70 32.90
CA GLY A 188 -29.01 -24.45 33.56
C GLY A 188 -30.09 -23.62 32.84
N PRO A 189 -30.44 -22.44 33.39
CA PRO A 189 -31.45 -21.56 32.79
C PRO A 189 -30.92 -20.76 31.59
N TYR A 190 -29.61 -20.56 31.49
CA TYR A 190 -28.95 -19.79 30.43
C TYR A 190 -27.73 -20.54 29.91
N ARG A 191 -27.42 -20.35 28.63
CA ARG A 191 -26.17 -20.80 28.00
C ARG A 191 -25.22 -19.62 27.82
N LEU A 192 -23.93 -19.83 28.06
CA LEU A 192 -22.89 -18.84 27.77
C LEU A 192 -22.19 -19.19 26.47
N LEU A 193 -22.16 -18.27 25.52
CA LEU A 193 -21.42 -18.37 24.27
C LEU A 193 -20.27 -17.36 24.25
N ILE A 194 -19.04 -17.85 24.22
CA ILE A 194 -17.82 -17.03 24.15
C ILE A 194 -17.37 -16.96 22.69
N LEU A 195 -17.25 -15.73 22.16
CA LEU A 195 -16.95 -15.44 20.75
C LEU A 195 -15.98 -14.26 20.59
N ASP A 196 -15.46 -14.05 19.38
CA ASP A 196 -14.59 -12.91 19.06
C ASP A 196 -15.39 -11.66 18.67
N GLY A 197 -14.78 -10.48 18.74
CA GLY A 197 -15.46 -9.21 18.44
C GLY A 197 -15.57 -8.89 16.94
N HIS A 198 -15.69 -9.90 16.07
CA HIS A 198 -15.76 -9.70 14.63
C HIS A 198 -17.13 -9.16 14.17
N GLU A 199 -17.14 -8.28 13.17
CA GLU A 199 -18.30 -7.46 12.75
C GLU A 199 -19.53 -8.29 12.32
N SER A 200 -19.32 -9.54 11.87
CA SER A 200 -20.37 -10.48 11.45
C SER A 200 -21.22 -11.06 12.60
N HIS A 201 -20.79 -10.92 13.86
CA HIS A 201 -21.46 -11.49 15.05
C HIS A 201 -22.27 -10.47 15.85
N HIS A 202 -22.45 -9.27 15.29
CA HIS A 202 -23.08 -8.10 15.93
C HIS A 202 -24.35 -7.63 15.22
N SER A 203 -25.00 -8.48 14.41
CA SER A 203 -26.29 -8.11 13.82
C SER A 203 -27.38 -8.05 14.90
N THR A 204 -28.29 -7.09 14.76
CA THR A 204 -29.42 -6.90 15.69
C THR A 204 -30.27 -8.18 15.78
N GLU A 205 -30.48 -8.86 14.67
CA GLU A 205 -31.27 -10.11 14.60
C GLU A 205 -30.59 -11.26 15.36
N PHE A 206 -29.26 -11.35 15.31
CA PHE A 206 -28.50 -12.36 16.04
C PHE A 206 -28.60 -12.13 17.56
N GLU A 207 -28.45 -10.90 18.01
CA GLU A 207 -28.56 -10.54 19.43
C GLU A 207 -29.98 -10.74 19.97
N LEU A 208 -31.00 -10.37 19.20
CA LEU A 208 -32.41 -10.61 19.53
C LEU A 208 -32.70 -12.11 19.68
N TYR A 209 -32.24 -12.93 18.73
CA TYR A 209 -32.41 -14.38 18.79
C TYR A 209 -31.73 -14.99 20.02
N CYS A 210 -30.49 -14.56 20.33
CA CYS A 210 -29.79 -15.01 21.53
C CYS A 210 -30.59 -14.67 22.80
N LYS A 211 -31.13 -13.45 22.88
CA LYS A 211 -31.93 -13.00 24.03
C LYS A 211 -33.23 -13.80 24.19
N GLU A 212 -33.93 -14.07 23.11
CA GLU A 212 -35.18 -14.86 23.11
C GLU A 212 -34.95 -16.31 23.54
N HIS A 213 -33.78 -16.88 23.21
CA HIS A 213 -33.43 -18.28 23.49
C HIS A 213 -32.54 -18.48 24.73
N ASN A 214 -32.44 -17.47 25.60
CA ASN A 214 -31.63 -17.50 26.83
C ASN A 214 -30.14 -17.85 26.58
N ILE A 215 -29.57 -17.33 25.50
CA ILE A 215 -28.15 -17.43 25.17
C ILE A 215 -27.49 -16.09 25.47
N ILE A 216 -26.46 -16.10 26.31
CA ILE A 216 -25.67 -14.92 26.66
C ILE A 216 -24.36 -14.97 25.90
N THR A 217 -24.10 -13.94 25.10
CA THR A 217 -22.85 -13.78 24.36
C THR A 217 -21.86 -12.96 25.16
N LEU A 218 -20.59 -13.40 25.21
CA LEU A 218 -19.49 -12.61 25.76
C LEU A 218 -18.34 -12.56 24.75
N CYS A 219 -18.05 -11.35 24.26
CA CYS A 219 -16.91 -11.11 23.39
C CYS A 219 -15.60 -11.13 24.16
N MET A 220 -14.57 -11.73 23.56
CA MET A 220 -13.20 -11.64 24.07
C MET A 220 -12.58 -10.27 23.77
N PRO A 221 -11.58 -9.82 24.55
CA PRO A 221 -10.75 -8.68 24.22
C PRO A 221 -10.15 -8.74 22.82
N SER A 222 -10.05 -7.59 22.15
CA SER A 222 -9.43 -7.49 20.82
C SER A 222 -8.01 -8.07 20.80
N HIS A 223 -7.69 -8.82 19.75
CA HIS A 223 -6.38 -9.44 19.51
C HIS A 223 -5.90 -10.41 20.62
N SER A 224 -6.83 -11.04 21.37
CA SER A 224 -6.52 -11.99 22.44
C SER A 224 -6.88 -13.46 22.16
N SER A 225 -7.40 -13.77 20.95
CA SER A 225 -7.88 -15.12 20.60
C SER A 225 -6.82 -16.21 20.80
N HIS A 226 -5.54 -15.94 20.50
CA HIS A 226 -4.45 -16.91 20.70
C HIS A 226 -4.23 -17.34 22.16
N LEU A 227 -4.86 -16.65 23.12
CA LEU A 227 -4.81 -16.95 24.55
C LEU A 227 -6.17 -17.38 25.12
N LEU A 228 -7.24 -16.72 24.69
CA LEU A 228 -8.57 -16.82 25.32
C LEU A 228 -9.58 -17.64 24.52
N GLN A 229 -9.25 -18.07 23.30
CA GLN A 229 -10.14 -18.80 22.39
C GLN A 229 -9.87 -20.33 22.47
N PRO A 230 -10.67 -21.13 23.20
CA PRO A 230 -10.50 -22.58 23.32
C PRO A 230 -10.26 -23.30 22.00
N LEU A 231 -10.99 -22.95 20.94
CA LEU A 231 -10.86 -23.55 19.62
C LEU A 231 -9.47 -23.33 19.01
N ASP A 232 -8.93 -22.11 19.08
CA ASP A 232 -7.56 -21.80 18.66
C ASP A 232 -6.49 -22.46 19.54
N VAL A 233 -6.72 -22.50 20.86
CA VAL A 233 -5.75 -23.01 21.84
C VAL A 233 -5.60 -24.53 21.75
N GLY A 234 -6.71 -25.26 21.52
CA GLY A 234 -6.76 -26.71 21.66
C GLY A 234 -7.18 -27.50 20.42
N CYS A 235 -7.99 -26.93 19.52
CA CYS A 235 -8.74 -27.72 18.52
C CYS A 235 -8.28 -27.49 17.08
N PHE A 236 -8.16 -26.24 16.63
CA PHE A 236 -7.88 -25.90 15.24
C PHE A 236 -6.47 -26.28 14.79
N GLY A 237 -5.48 -26.24 15.69
CA GLY A 237 -4.14 -26.74 15.41
C GLY A 237 -4.14 -28.23 15.03
N PRO A 238 -4.65 -29.13 15.89
CA PRO A 238 -4.84 -30.54 15.58
C PRO A 238 -5.72 -30.80 14.34
N LEU A 239 -6.82 -30.06 14.17
CA LEU A 239 -7.72 -30.21 13.01
C LEU A 239 -7.00 -29.93 11.69
N LYS A 240 -6.27 -28.81 11.59
CA LYS A 240 -5.48 -28.45 10.40
C LYS A 240 -4.39 -29.47 10.10
N GLN A 241 -3.76 -30.03 11.13
CA GLN A 241 -2.77 -31.09 10.95
C GLN A 241 -3.41 -32.39 10.45
N ALA A 242 -4.57 -32.78 10.97
CA ALA A 242 -5.29 -33.96 10.54
C ALA A 242 -5.74 -33.83 9.07
N TYR A 243 -6.31 -32.68 8.71
CA TYR A 243 -6.68 -32.37 7.33
C TYR A 243 -5.47 -32.40 6.38
N GLY A 244 -4.35 -31.79 6.78
CA GLY A 244 -3.12 -31.82 5.98
C GLY A 244 -2.60 -33.24 5.69
N ARG A 245 -2.80 -34.20 6.62
CA ARG A 245 -2.45 -35.61 6.37
C ARG A 245 -3.39 -36.27 5.36
N GLN A 246 -4.69 -35.99 5.43
CA GLN A 246 -5.66 -36.51 4.46
C GLN A 246 -5.33 -36.06 3.04
N ILE A 247 -4.95 -34.79 2.87
CA ILE A 247 -4.51 -34.27 1.56
C ILE A 247 -3.19 -34.90 1.11
N GLU A 248 -2.23 -35.13 2.02
CA GLU A 248 -0.99 -35.84 1.70
C GLU A 248 -1.25 -37.26 1.18
N ASP A 249 -2.21 -37.98 1.77
CA ASP A 249 -2.56 -39.34 1.35
C ASP A 249 -3.27 -39.37 -0.01
N LEU A 250 -4.18 -38.42 -0.29
CA LEU A 250 -4.79 -38.27 -1.64
C LEU A 250 -3.75 -37.98 -2.73
N MET A 251 -2.70 -37.25 -2.40
CA MET A 251 -1.60 -36.98 -3.33
C MET A 251 -0.72 -38.19 -3.60
N ARG A 252 -0.51 -39.05 -2.60
CA ARG A 252 0.21 -40.32 -2.78
C ARG A 252 -0.53 -41.25 -3.74
N THR A 253 -1.86 -41.13 -3.84
CA THR A 253 -2.69 -41.84 -4.81
C THR A 253 -2.85 -41.12 -6.15
N HIS A 254 -1.98 -40.14 -6.47
CA HIS A 254 -1.96 -39.38 -7.72
C HIS A 254 -3.15 -38.43 -7.96
N ILE A 255 -3.91 -38.04 -6.93
CA ILE A 255 -4.92 -36.97 -7.05
C ILE A 255 -4.20 -35.63 -6.90
N THR A 256 -4.05 -34.90 -8.01
CA THR A 256 -3.30 -33.63 -8.07
C THR A 256 -4.19 -32.39 -7.99
N HIS A 257 -5.51 -32.56 -7.94
CA HIS A 257 -6.50 -31.49 -7.83
C HIS A 257 -7.56 -31.87 -6.81
N ILE A 258 -7.73 -31.06 -5.76
CA ILE A 258 -8.73 -31.28 -4.70
C ILE A 258 -9.97 -30.45 -5.03
N THR A 259 -11.09 -31.11 -5.34
CA THR A 259 -12.40 -30.47 -5.51
C THR A 259 -13.11 -30.33 -4.15
N LYS A 260 -14.28 -29.67 -4.14
CA LYS A 260 -15.14 -29.55 -2.96
C LYS A 260 -15.53 -30.91 -2.37
N LEU A 261 -15.69 -31.92 -3.20
CA LEU A 261 -16.03 -33.26 -2.74
C LEU A 261 -14.86 -33.89 -1.98
N GLU A 262 -13.65 -33.91 -2.55
CA GLU A 262 -12.49 -34.44 -1.82
C GLU A 262 -12.19 -33.61 -0.56
N PHE A 263 -12.42 -32.30 -0.58
CA PHE A 263 -12.34 -31.45 0.61
C PHE A 263 -13.29 -31.92 1.71
N LEU A 264 -14.58 -32.11 1.41
CA LEU A 264 -15.60 -32.52 2.39
C LEU A 264 -15.27 -33.90 2.99
N CYS A 265 -14.90 -34.86 2.14
CA CYS A 265 -14.47 -36.19 2.57
C CYS A 265 -13.23 -36.14 3.47
N ALA A 266 -12.19 -35.39 3.09
CA ALA A 266 -10.98 -35.23 3.88
C ALA A 266 -11.22 -34.46 5.19
N PHE A 267 -12.09 -33.45 5.16
CA PHE A 267 -12.46 -32.67 6.33
C PHE A 267 -13.25 -33.51 7.33
N ARG A 268 -14.14 -34.41 6.89
CA ARG A 268 -14.87 -35.35 7.75
C ARG A 268 -13.92 -36.18 8.62
N GLU A 269 -12.94 -36.83 7.99
CA GLU A 269 -11.96 -37.65 8.68
C GLU A 269 -11.07 -36.82 9.62
N ALA A 270 -10.69 -35.62 9.18
CA ALA A 270 -9.93 -34.69 10.01
C ALA A 270 -10.73 -34.23 11.25
N PHE A 271 -12.03 -34.00 11.09
CA PHE A 271 -12.92 -33.55 12.16
C PHE A 271 -13.01 -34.60 13.27
N PHE A 272 -13.41 -35.82 12.95
CA PHE A 272 -13.57 -36.88 13.96
C PHE A 272 -12.25 -37.26 14.63
N SER A 273 -11.12 -37.18 13.93
CA SER A 273 -9.80 -37.47 14.51
C SER A 273 -9.25 -36.37 15.41
N SER A 274 -9.77 -35.14 15.35
CA SER A 274 -9.21 -33.98 16.06
C SER A 274 -10.15 -33.33 17.07
N MET A 275 -11.46 -33.32 16.83
CA MET A 275 -12.49 -32.78 17.74
C MET A 275 -12.86 -33.79 18.84
N THR A 276 -11.84 -34.22 19.59
CA THR A 276 -11.99 -35.17 20.70
C THR A 276 -12.27 -34.47 22.01
N GLU A 277 -12.94 -35.16 22.93
CA GLU A 277 -13.24 -34.66 24.29
C GLU A 277 -12.02 -34.08 24.99
N LYS A 278 -10.90 -34.80 24.92
CA LYS A 278 -9.63 -34.39 25.51
C LYS A 278 -9.08 -33.09 24.91
N ASN A 279 -9.17 -32.90 23.60
CA ASN A 279 -8.66 -31.69 22.94
C ASN A 279 -9.53 -30.48 23.28
N ILE A 280 -10.85 -30.67 23.32
CA ILE A 280 -11.81 -29.60 23.63
C ILE A 280 -11.68 -29.17 25.09
N GLN A 281 -11.76 -30.11 26.04
CA GLN A 281 -11.51 -29.81 27.46
C GLN A 281 -10.11 -29.20 27.66
N GLY A 282 -9.11 -29.68 26.93
CA GLY A 282 -7.77 -29.12 26.91
C GLY A 282 -7.72 -27.67 26.42
N GLY A 283 -8.55 -27.31 25.43
CA GLY A 283 -8.72 -25.95 24.92
C GLY A 283 -9.29 -25.01 26.00
N PHE A 284 -10.40 -25.39 26.62
CA PHE A 284 -11.02 -24.61 27.71
C PHE A 284 -10.11 -24.47 28.93
N ALA A 285 -9.43 -25.55 29.31
CA ALA A 285 -8.48 -25.55 30.41
C ALA A 285 -7.22 -24.74 30.07
N GLY A 286 -6.83 -24.68 28.79
CA GLY A 286 -5.71 -23.88 28.28
C GLY A 286 -5.98 -22.38 28.26
N ALA A 287 -7.23 -22.02 27.93
CA ALA A 287 -7.78 -20.66 27.96
C ALA A 287 -8.17 -20.19 29.38
N GLY A 288 -8.08 -21.06 30.40
CA GLY A 288 -8.34 -20.70 31.80
C GLY A 288 -9.83 -20.54 32.15
N LEU A 289 -10.74 -21.05 31.31
CA LEU A 289 -12.18 -20.91 31.46
C LEU A 289 -12.81 -22.04 32.27
N VAL A 290 -12.48 -23.29 31.95
CA VAL A 290 -12.98 -24.49 32.63
C VAL A 290 -11.86 -25.53 32.75
N PRO A 291 -11.39 -25.86 33.98
CA PRO A 291 -11.74 -25.21 35.25
C PRO A 291 -11.29 -23.73 35.24
N TYR A 292 -12.06 -22.88 35.92
CA TYR A 292 -11.80 -21.45 35.99
C TYR A 292 -10.46 -21.17 36.69
N ASP A 293 -9.46 -20.76 35.91
CA ASP A 293 -8.12 -20.46 36.38
C ASP A 293 -7.47 -19.39 35.49
N PRO A 294 -7.78 -18.10 35.73
CA PRO A 294 -7.21 -16.97 34.99
C PRO A 294 -5.68 -16.94 35.02
N ARG A 295 -5.06 -17.53 36.06
CA ARG A 295 -3.59 -17.54 36.22
C ARG A 295 -2.93 -18.30 35.09
N ARG A 296 -3.58 -19.30 34.48
CA ARG A 296 -3.05 -20.05 33.33
C ARG A 296 -2.78 -19.20 32.11
N VAL A 297 -3.51 -18.09 31.97
CA VAL A 297 -3.32 -17.13 30.89
C VAL A 297 -2.49 -15.96 31.38
N LEU A 298 -2.84 -15.37 32.54
CA LEU A 298 -2.14 -14.20 33.09
C LEU A 298 -0.65 -14.47 33.38
N SER A 299 -0.28 -15.69 33.77
CA SER A 299 1.13 -16.05 34.00
C SER A 299 1.95 -16.22 32.71
N LYS A 300 1.29 -16.23 31.54
CA LYS A 300 1.94 -16.31 30.22
C LYS A 300 2.14 -14.92 29.60
N LEU A 301 1.53 -13.88 30.17
CA LEU A 301 1.64 -12.47 29.74
C LEU A 301 2.98 -11.89 30.21
N ASP A 302 4.09 -12.40 29.70
CA ASP A 302 5.44 -12.07 30.19
C ASP A 302 6.07 -10.92 29.39
N VAL A 303 5.42 -9.76 29.44
CA VAL A 303 6.09 -8.45 29.27
C VAL A 303 5.93 -7.68 30.58
N GLN A 304 6.61 -8.15 31.63
CA GLN A 304 7.01 -7.30 32.75
C GLN A 304 8.53 -7.23 32.82
N LEU A 305 9.09 -6.05 32.50
CA LEU A 305 10.44 -5.69 32.91
C LEU A 305 10.44 -5.50 34.42
N ARG A 306 10.74 -6.56 35.20
CA ARG A 306 11.26 -6.39 36.56
C ARG A 306 12.41 -7.34 36.86
N THR A 307 13.53 -6.69 37.18
CA THR A 307 14.78 -7.21 37.70
C THR A 307 14.57 -7.93 39.04
N PRO A 308 15.12 -9.14 39.22
CA PRO A 308 15.38 -9.67 40.55
C PRO A 308 16.64 -9.01 41.12
N THR A 309 16.53 -8.39 42.30
CA THR A 309 17.69 -8.11 43.15
C THR A 309 18.27 -9.44 43.65
N PRO A 310 19.57 -9.71 43.45
CA PRO A 310 20.22 -10.96 43.82
C PRO A 310 20.68 -10.97 45.28
N PRO A 311 20.88 -12.14 45.91
CA PRO A 311 21.74 -12.26 47.09
C PRO A 311 23.22 -12.21 46.68
N VAL A 312 23.99 -11.63 47.60
CA VAL A 312 25.41 -11.26 47.57
C VAL A 312 26.38 -12.35 47.09
N THR A 313 27.42 -11.95 46.35
CA THR A 313 28.76 -12.58 46.44
C THR A 313 29.87 -11.61 46.01
N LEU A 314 30.97 -11.62 46.77
CA LEU A 314 32.15 -10.73 46.76
C LEU A 314 33.18 -11.07 45.64
N PRO A 315 34.25 -10.25 45.44
CA PRO A 315 34.71 -9.78 44.13
C PRO A 315 35.97 -10.48 43.60
N GLY A 316 36.17 -10.39 42.28
CA GLY A 316 37.44 -10.70 41.61
C GLY A 316 37.86 -9.56 40.68
N THR A 317 39.09 -9.10 40.83
CA THR A 317 39.74 -7.92 40.23
C THR A 317 39.91 -8.01 38.69
N PRO A 318 39.99 -6.86 37.97
CA PRO A 318 39.94 -6.80 36.51
C PRO A 318 41.32 -6.87 35.84
N GLN A 319 41.39 -7.51 34.66
CA GLN A 319 42.57 -7.46 33.78
C GLN A 319 42.31 -6.53 32.58
N ALA A 320 43.32 -5.77 32.19
CA ALA A 320 43.26 -4.66 31.24
C ALA A 320 43.02 -5.08 29.77
N TRP A 321 42.16 -4.34 29.05
CA TRP A 321 41.73 -4.58 27.66
C TRP A 321 42.51 -3.78 26.62
N VAL A 322 42.71 -4.38 25.43
CA VAL A 322 43.37 -3.83 24.22
C VAL A 322 42.39 -3.89 23.02
N PRO A 323 42.26 -2.85 22.17
CA PRO A 323 41.27 -2.81 21.07
C PRO A 323 41.58 -3.80 19.92
N LYS A 324 40.54 -4.41 19.32
CA LYS A 324 40.61 -5.27 18.11
C LYS A 324 39.40 -5.05 17.18
N THR A 325 39.53 -5.12 15.86
CA THR A 325 38.38 -4.95 14.94
C THR A 325 37.37 -6.11 15.06
N PRO A 326 36.07 -5.86 15.34
CA PRO A 326 35.07 -6.92 15.53
C PRO A 326 34.65 -7.59 14.22
N GLN A 327 34.54 -8.92 14.18
CA GLN A 327 34.23 -9.70 12.97
C GLN A 327 32.78 -10.22 12.89
N ASN A 328 32.02 -10.11 13.98
CA ASN A 328 30.61 -10.51 14.04
C ASN A 328 29.83 -9.61 15.02
N ALA A 329 28.49 -9.58 14.87
CA ALA A 329 27.61 -8.69 15.62
C ALA A 329 27.80 -8.79 17.15
N ARG A 330 28.12 -9.99 17.66
CA ARG A 330 28.35 -10.22 19.09
C ARG A 330 29.65 -9.58 19.58
N GLU A 331 30.71 -9.61 18.78
CA GLU A 331 31.98 -8.97 19.12
C GLU A 331 31.87 -7.45 19.11
N ALA A 332 31.13 -6.88 18.16
CA ALA A 332 30.83 -5.44 18.12
C ALA A 332 30.10 -4.99 19.39
N THR A 333 29.02 -5.71 19.77
CA THR A 333 28.28 -5.47 21.02
C THR A 333 29.18 -5.58 22.26
N SER A 334 30.05 -6.59 22.30
CA SER A 334 30.94 -6.81 23.45
C SER A 334 31.98 -5.70 23.62
N GLN A 335 32.58 -5.22 22.53
CA GLN A 335 33.60 -4.17 22.59
C GLN A 335 33.01 -2.79 22.87
N SER A 336 31.87 -2.47 22.25
CA SER A 336 31.13 -1.23 22.53
C SER A 336 30.69 -1.15 23.99
N LYS A 337 30.23 -2.27 24.58
CA LYS A 337 29.89 -2.33 26.00
C LYS A 337 31.10 -2.12 26.91
N HIS A 338 32.28 -2.57 26.50
CA HIS A 338 33.52 -2.37 27.25
C HIS A 338 34.04 -0.92 27.16
N ILE A 339 33.94 -0.29 25.99
CA ILE A 339 34.26 1.13 25.76
C ILE A 339 33.33 2.03 26.58
N LYS A 340 32.01 1.76 26.57
CA LYS A 340 31.03 2.48 27.39
C LYS A 340 31.34 2.43 28.88
N ASN A 341 31.72 1.26 29.39
CA ASN A 341 32.09 1.10 30.80
C ASN A 341 33.33 1.93 31.19
N ARG A 342 34.27 2.16 30.26
CA ARG A 342 35.46 3.01 30.51
C ARG A 342 35.15 4.50 30.43
N ILE A 343 34.33 4.92 29.47
CA ILE A 343 33.86 6.31 29.35
C ILE A 343 33.08 6.71 30.61
N SER A 344 32.25 5.80 31.14
CA SER A 344 31.50 5.99 32.39
C SER A 344 32.39 6.16 33.63
N ALA A 345 33.65 5.74 33.56
CA ALA A 345 34.60 5.74 34.69
C ALA A 345 35.60 6.92 34.65
N HIS A 346 35.55 7.80 33.65
CA HIS A 346 36.40 8.99 33.56
C HIS A 346 35.77 10.17 34.31
N GLN A 347 36.46 10.71 35.31
CA GLN A 347 35.85 11.54 36.35
C GLN A 347 35.65 13.04 36.04
N ASN A 348 35.97 13.56 34.85
CA ASN A 348 36.05 15.02 34.67
C ASN A 348 35.21 15.65 33.54
N SER A 349 34.11 15.03 33.08
CA SER A 349 33.04 15.70 32.28
C SER A 349 31.80 14.81 32.15
N SER A 350 30.62 15.39 31.87
CA SER A 350 29.38 14.64 31.58
C SER A 350 29.54 13.76 30.33
N PRO A 351 29.52 12.41 30.44
CA PRO A 351 29.90 11.49 29.36
C PRO A 351 28.76 11.16 28.38
N THR A 352 27.60 11.80 28.53
CA THR A 352 26.34 11.40 27.89
C THR A 352 26.39 11.46 26.36
N SER A 353 27.11 12.42 25.75
CA SER A 353 27.23 12.51 24.29
C SER A 353 28.11 11.41 23.69
N MET A 354 29.16 10.98 24.41
CA MET A 354 30.07 9.92 23.96
C MET A 354 29.46 8.53 24.08
N LEU A 355 28.69 8.25 25.15
CA LEU A 355 27.97 6.99 25.31
C LEU A 355 26.90 6.80 24.24
N ALA A 356 26.20 7.89 23.89
CA ALA A 356 25.22 7.90 22.81
C ALA A 356 25.86 7.62 21.44
N ALA A 357 27.04 8.17 21.16
CA ALA A 357 27.79 7.89 19.93
C ALA A 357 28.23 6.42 19.82
N VAL A 358 28.71 5.82 20.92
CA VAL A 358 29.09 4.39 20.94
C VAL A 358 27.86 3.47 20.84
N ASP A 359 26.70 3.87 21.38
CA ASP A 359 25.42 3.17 21.19
C ASP A 359 24.95 3.20 19.73
N GLN A 360 25.10 4.34 19.04
CA GLN A 360 24.76 4.46 17.63
C GLN A 360 25.70 3.64 16.75
N LEU A 361 27.01 3.65 17.03
CA LEU A 361 28.01 2.85 16.31
C LEU A 361 27.80 1.34 16.50
N GLU A 362 27.46 0.90 17.72
CA GLU A 362 27.15 -0.50 18.03
C GLU A 362 25.92 -0.99 17.29
N LYS A 363 24.86 -0.17 17.26
CA LYS A 363 23.62 -0.48 16.55
C LYS A 363 23.83 -0.50 15.04
N GLY A 364 24.53 0.51 14.50
CA GLY A 364 24.93 0.56 13.10
C GLY A 364 25.68 -0.71 12.70
N THR A 365 26.80 -1.00 13.34
CA THR A 365 27.63 -2.19 13.06
C THR A 365 26.82 -3.50 13.14
N THR A 366 25.98 -3.64 14.17
CA THR A 366 25.15 -4.84 14.35
C THR A 366 24.14 -5.03 13.22
N VAL A 367 23.49 -3.96 12.75
CA VAL A 367 22.52 -4.03 11.64
C VAL A 367 23.20 -4.49 10.35
N ILE A 368 24.39 -3.97 10.05
CA ILE A 368 25.04 -4.30 8.80
C ILE A 368 25.61 -5.73 8.79
N MET A 369 26.11 -6.20 9.94
CA MET A 369 26.53 -7.60 10.15
C MET A 369 25.39 -8.59 9.86
N HIS A 370 24.16 -8.24 10.24
CA HIS A 370 22.98 -9.06 9.96
C HIS A 370 22.55 -8.97 8.49
N GLN A 371 22.59 -7.80 7.86
CA GLN A 371 22.28 -7.64 6.44
C GLN A 371 23.24 -8.45 5.54
N VAL A 372 24.55 -8.45 5.82
CA VAL A 372 25.50 -9.28 5.06
C VAL A 372 25.28 -10.77 5.26
N ALA A 373 24.87 -11.21 6.45
CA ALA A 373 24.52 -12.60 6.69
C ALA A 373 23.29 -13.03 5.87
N LEU A 374 22.29 -12.15 5.74
CA LEU A 374 21.09 -12.38 4.92
C LEU A 374 21.42 -12.38 3.42
N LEU A 375 22.20 -11.40 2.94
CA LEU A 375 22.64 -11.34 1.54
C LEU A 375 23.49 -12.56 1.13
N ARG A 376 24.32 -13.09 2.03
CA ARG A 376 25.07 -14.35 1.77
C ARG A 376 24.13 -15.56 1.64
N ALA A 377 23.05 -15.61 2.42
CA ALA A 377 22.06 -16.68 2.34
C ALA A 377 21.21 -16.59 1.05
N GLU A 378 20.81 -15.38 0.68
CA GLU A 378 20.06 -15.11 -0.54
C GLU A 378 20.88 -15.46 -1.78
N VAL A 379 22.15 -15.05 -1.85
CA VAL A 379 23.01 -15.42 -2.98
C VAL A 379 23.29 -16.92 -3.01
N SER A 380 23.45 -17.61 -1.89
CA SER A 380 23.52 -19.08 -1.89
C SER A 380 22.25 -19.73 -2.46
N THR A 381 21.09 -19.09 -2.33
CA THR A 381 19.83 -19.59 -2.84
C THR A 381 19.71 -19.34 -4.34
N LEU A 382 20.09 -18.15 -4.80
CA LEU A 382 20.18 -17.80 -6.22
C LEU A 382 21.20 -18.68 -6.97
N ARG A 383 22.37 -18.99 -6.37
CA ARG A 383 23.35 -19.93 -6.97
C ARG A 383 22.73 -21.31 -7.22
N LYS A 384 21.95 -21.82 -6.27
CA LYS A 384 21.27 -23.13 -6.37
C LYS A 384 20.12 -23.12 -7.37
N ALA A 385 19.40 -21.99 -7.48
CA ALA A 385 18.35 -21.82 -8.48
C ALA A 385 18.93 -21.76 -9.91
N ASN A 386 20.04 -21.05 -10.11
CA ASN A 386 20.75 -21.04 -11.40
C ASN A 386 21.31 -22.41 -11.79
N GLU A 387 21.84 -23.19 -10.84
CA GLU A 387 22.27 -24.57 -11.08
C GLU A 387 21.10 -25.45 -11.57
N ALA A 388 19.93 -25.33 -10.94
CA ALA A 388 18.73 -26.09 -11.30
C ALA A 388 18.15 -25.68 -12.66
N LEU A 389 18.14 -24.38 -12.97
CA LEU A 389 17.72 -23.85 -14.27
C LEU A 389 18.65 -24.31 -15.40
N ARG A 390 19.97 -24.36 -15.17
CA ARG A 390 20.93 -24.88 -16.15
C ARG A 390 20.66 -26.35 -16.48
N VAL A 391 20.39 -27.19 -15.48
CA VAL A 391 20.02 -28.60 -15.70
C VAL A 391 18.74 -28.73 -16.53
N GLN A 392 17.73 -27.90 -16.26
CA GLN A 392 16.47 -27.88 -17.02
C GLN A 392 16.66 -27.48 -18.49
N ILE A 393 17.51 -26.47 -18.77
CA ILE A 393 17.81 -26.00 -20.12
C ILE A 393 18.46 -27.12 -20.96
N PHE A 394 19.45 -27.83 -20.41
CA PHE A 394 20.14 -28.92 -21.13
C PHE A 394 19.27 -30.18 -21.34
N THR A 395 18.24 -30.40 -20.51
CA THR A 395 17.31 -31.53 -20.70
C THR A 395 16.19 -31.28 -21.71
N ARG A 396 15.93 -30.02 -22.10
CA ARG A 396 14.80 -29.64 -22.98
C ARG A 396 15.20 -29.36 -24.44
N GLU A 397 16.48 -29.16 -24.75
CA GLU A 397 16.94 -28.97 -26.13
C GLU A 397 16.94 -30.29 -26.92
N SER A 398 16.41 -30.28 -28.15
CA SER A 398 16.59 -31.39 -29.08
C SER A 398 18.01 -31.35 -29.66
N TRP A 399 18.82 -32.37 -29.39
CA TRP A 399 20.23 -32.48 -29.81
C TRP A 399 20.41 -32.80 -31.31
N GLY A 400 19.80 -32.00 -32.18
CA GLY A 400 19.90 -32.16 -33.63
C GLY A 400 21.32 -31.89 -34.16
N VAL A 401 21.96 -32.94 -34.67
CA VAL A 401 23.20 -32.91 -35.50
C VAL A 401 24.39 -32.21 -34.81
N LEU A 402 25.00 -32.86 -33.81
CA LEU A 402 26.30 -32.43 -33.26
C LEU A 402 27.45 -32.94 -34.13
N ARG A 403 28.43 -32.07 -34.44
CA ARG A 403 29.61 -32.40 -35.25
C ARG A 403 30.87 -32.54 -34.39
N ARG A 404 31.71 -33.53 -34.71
CA ARG A 404 33.07 -33.64 -34.19
C ARG A 404 34.01 -32.65 -34.89
N HIS A 405 35.18 -32.44 -34.31
CA HIS A 405 36.28 -31.66 -34.90
C HIS A 405 36.78 -32.25 -36.25
N ASP A 406 36.55 -33.54 -36.49
CA ASP A 406 36.86 -34.25 -37.75
C ASP A 406 35.75 -34.13 -38.82
N GLY A 407 34.63 -33.44 -38.51
CA GLY A 407 33.50 -33.24 -39.41
C GLY A 407 32.41 -34.32 -39.35
N THR A 408 32.58 -35.40 -38.59
CA THR A 408 31.56 -36.46 -38.45
C THR A 408 30.33 -35.98 -37.66
N ILE A 409 29.14 -36.41 -38.10
CA ILE A 409 27.84 -36.05 -37.51
C ILE A 409 27.35 -37.17 -36.59
N LEU A 410 27.04 -36.84 -35.33
CA LEU A 410 26.47 -37.76 -34.35
C LEU A 410 24.94 -37.60 -34.30
N LYS A 411 24.21 -38.49 -34.97
CA LYS A 411 22.74 -38.54 -34.95
C LYS A 411 22.25 -39.41 -33.79
N GLY A 412 21.40 -38.88 -32.92
CA GLY A 412 20.82 -39.64 -31.79
C GLY A 412 21.69 -39.66 -30.52
N ILE A 413 22.50 -38.62 -30.32
CA ILE A 413 23.25 -38.41 -29.08
C ILE A 413 22.32 -38.02 -27.93
N GLN A 414 22.53 -38.60 -26.74
CA GLN A 414 21.67 -38.42 -25.58
C GLN A 414 22.41 -37.78 -24.40
N TYR A 415 21.70 -36.98 -23.62
CA TYR A 415 22.24 -36.39 -22.39
C TYR A 415 22.34 -37.45 -21.30
N ARG A 416 23.53 -37.59 -20.70
CA ARG A 416 23.79 -38.62 -19.69
C ARG A 416 23.65 -38.03 -18.29
N ILE A 417 22.59 -38.44 -17.60
CA ILE A 417 22.43 -38.15 -16.16
C ILE A 417 23.33 -39.13 -15.40
N ARG A 418 24.35 -38.62 -14.70
CA ARG A 418 25.20 -39.47 -13.86
C ARG A 418 24.42 -39.98 -12.66
N ASP A 419 24.24 -41.29 -12.61
CA ASP A 419 23.53 -41.97 -11.53
C ASP A 419 24.31 -41.86 -10.21
N LYS A 420 23.64 -41.40 -9.14
CA LYS A 420 24.23 -41.29 -7.78
C LYS A 420 24.28 -42.64 -7.04
N ARG A 421 24.01 -43.75 -7.71
CA ARG A 421 24.06 -45.10 -7.13
C ARG A 421 25.43 -45.73 -7.36
N ASN A 422 26.39 -45.35 -6.51
CA ASN A 422 27.53 -46.18 -6.11
C ASN A 422 28.12 -45.57 -4.83
N VAL A 423 27.37 -45.76 -3.74
CA VAL A 423 27.82 -45.48 -2.38
C VAL A 423 28.98 -46.44 -2.07
N GLY A 424 30.21 -45.95 -2.14
CA GLY A 424 31.39 -46.70 -1.68
C GLY A 424 32.74 -46.34 -2.31
N ARG A 425 32.80 -45.80 -3.53
CA ARG A 425 34.06 -45.36 -4.16
C ARG A 425 34.03 -43.87 -4.46
N ARG A 426 34.92 -43.08 -3.83
CA ARG A 426 35.14 -41.66 -4.15
C ARG A 426 35.76 -41.54 -5.54
N VAL A 427 34.95 -41.49 -6.59
CA VAL A 427 35.40 -41.08 -7.92
C VAL A 427 35.49 -39.56 -7.94
N LYS A 428 36.71 -39.00 -8.03
CA LYS A 428 36.95 -37.55 -8.15
C LYS A 428 36.44 -37.10 -9.53
N VAL A 429 35.37 -36.29 -9.55
CA VAL A 429 34.83 -35.70 -10.78
C VAL A 429 35.71 -34.53 -11.22
N SER A 430 36.01 -34.44 -12.51
CA SER A 430 36.80 -33.34 -13.08
C SER A 430 36.01 -32.02 -13.11
N TRP A 431 36.68 -30.90 -12.84
CA TRP A 431 36.10 -29.55 -12.78
C TRP A 431 35.51 -29.07 -14.12
N ILE A 432 35.93 -29.67 -15.24
CA ILE A 432 35.45 -29.29 -16.58
C ILE A 432 33.93 -29.43 -16.72
N TYR A 433 33.32 -30.36 -15.99
CA TYR A 433 31.87 -30.60 -16.02
C TYR A 433 31.05 -29.49 -15.34
N SER A 434 31.70 -28.49 -14.73
CA SER A 434 31.05 -27.25 -14.28
C SER A 434 30.82 -26.25 -15.44
N TYR A 435 31.46 -26.48 -16.59
CA TYR A 435 31.46 -25.59 -17.77
C TYR A 435 30.90 -26.27 -19.03
N GLY A 436 30.30 -27.45 -18.89
CA GLY A 436 29.76 -28.20 -20.02
C GLY A 436 28.98 -29.45 -19.60
N ALA A 437 28.42 -30.15 -20.57
CA ALA A 437 27.56 -31.32 -20.36
C ALA A 437 28.27 -32.63 -20.75
N GLU A 438 27.92 -33.75 -20.11
CA GLU A 438 28.34 -35.09 -20.55
C GLU A 438 27.24 -35.71 -21.43
N LEU A 439 27.63 -36.15 -22.62
CA LEU A 439 26.76 -36.76 -23.62
C LEU A 439 27.20 -38.19 -23.90
N GLU A 440 26.27 -39.03 -24.35
CA GLU A 440 26.51 -40.44 -24.68
C GLU A 440 25.91 -40.76 -26.06
N HIS A 441 26.70 -41.42 -26.90
CA HIS A 441 26.26 -41.90 -28.21
C HIS A 441 26.93 -43.25 -28.51
N SER A 442 26.14 -44.30 -28.74
CA SER A 442 26.64 -45.64 -29.07
C SER A 442 27.69 -46.18 -28.08
N ASN A 443 27.47 -45.97 -26.77
CA ASN A 443 28.36 -46.26 -25.63
C ASN A 443 29.62 -45.38 -25.48
N ASP A 444 29.90 -44.49 -26.43
CA ASP A 444 30.99 -43.52 -26.32
C ASP A 444 30.53 -42.26 -25.57
N LYS A 445 31.42 -41.71 -24.73
CA LYS A 445 31.14 -40.55 -23.88
C LYS A 445 31.80 -39.31 -24.43
N TYR A 446 31.08 -38.19 -24.37
CA TYR A 446 31.53 -36.90 -24.86
C TYR A 446 31.31 -35.79 -23.84
N PHE A 447 32.16 -34.77 -23.87
CA PHE A 447 32.00 -33.51 -23.16
C PHE A 447 31.63 -32.42 -24.16
N LEU A 448 30.52 -31.73 -23.91
CA LEU A 448 30.07 -30.57 -24.68
C LEU A 448 30.34 -29.28 -23.91
N CYS A 449 31.14 -28.37 -24.46
CA CYS A 449 31.35 -27.04 -23.90
C CYS A 449 30.07 -26.20 -24.02
N ALA A 450 29.55 -25.72 -22.89
CA ALA A 450 28.30 -24.95 -22.85
C ALA A 450 28.42 -23.65 -23.66
N ASP A 451 29.49 -22.88 -23.46
CA ASP A 451 29.66 -21.58 -24.11
C ASP A 451 29.79 -21.68 -25.64
N CYS A 452 30.52 -22.69 -26.14
CA CYS A 452 30.65 -22.92 -27.58
C CYS A 452 29.33 -23.35 -28.21
N HIS A 453 28.55 -24.19 -27.51
CA HIS A 453 27.23 -24.62 -27.95
C HIS A 453 26.25 -23.44 -27.98
N THR A 454 26.17 -22.62 -26.92
CA THR A 454 25.29 -21.44 -26.88
C THR A 454 25.66 -20.41 -27.96
N LYS A 455 26.96 -20.28 -28.30
CA LYS A 455 27.45 -19.40 -29.38
C LYS A 455 27.42 -20.05 -30.77
N LYS A 456 26.81 -21.25 -30.92
CA LYS A 456 26.65 -21.98 -32.19
C LYS A 456 27.97 -22.25 -32.92
N ARG A 457 29.06 -22.53 -32.19
CA ARG A 457 30.38 -22.85 -32.75
C ARG A 457 30.55 -24.36 -32.94
N TYR A 458 29.98 -24.88 -34.03
CA TYR A 458 29.75 -26.32 -34.22
C TYR A 458 31.00 -27.20 -34.34
N THR A 459 32.17 -26.66 -34.69
CA THR A 459 33.43 -27.43 -34.85
C THR A 459 34.26 -27.56 -33.58
N SER A 460 33.97 -26.78 -32.53
CA SER A 460 34.81 -26.65 -31.33
C SER A 460 34.03 -26.87 -30.02
N GLN A 461 32.85 -27.49 -30.12
CA GLN A 461 31.94 -27.68 -28.99
C GLN A 461 32.05 -29.05 -28.31
N LEU A 462 32.50 -30.11 -29.01
CA LEU A 462 32.40 -31.50 -28.56
C LEU A 462 33.76 -32.21 -28.47
N PHE A 463 34.05 -32.83 -27.31
CA PHE A 463 35.31 -33.50 -26.99
C PHE A 463 35.06 -34.93 -26.50
N ALA A 464 35.92 -35.90 -26.82
CA ALA A 464 35.82 -37.25 -26.27
C ALA A 464 36.09 -37.25 -24.76
N ALA A 465 35.25 -37.93 -23.97
CA ALA A 465 35.32 -37.92 -22.50
C ALA A 465 36.25 -39.01 -21.91
N GLU A 466 36.96 -39.75 -22.76
CA GLU A 466 38.00 -40.71 -22.34
C GLU A 466 39.19 -40.01 -21.64
N SER A 467 39.47 -38.75 -22.02
CA SER A 467 40.49 -37.91 -21.42
C SER A 467 39.99 -36.48 -21.24
N THR A 468 40.26 -35.88 -20.08
CA THR A 468 39.84 -34.51 -19.78
C THR A 468 40.78 -33.45 -20.37
N THR A 469 41.93 -33.85 -20.92
CA THR A 469 43.00 -32.91 -21.32
C THR A 469 42.58 -31.99 -22.46
N ALA A 470 41.90 -32.51 -23.49
CA ALA A 470 41.44 -31.70 -24.62
C ALA A 470 40.38 -30.66 -24.21
N ALA A 471 39.45 -31.05 -23.33
CA ALA A 471 38.44 -30.15 -22.78
C ALA A 471 39.07 -29.07 -21.86
N ILE A 472 40.07 -29.44 -21.06
CA ILE A 472 40.82 -28.49 -20.22
C ILE A 472 41.55 -27.47 -21.10
N GLN A 473 42.25 -27.93 -22.14
CA GLN A 473 43.00 -27.06 -23.04
C GLN A 473 42.07 -26.09 -23.78
N HIS A 474 40.92 -26.59 -24.26
CA HIS A 474 39.90 -25.76 -24.89
C HIS A 474 39.37 -24.65 -23.96
N LEU A 475 39.01 -25.00 -22.72
CA LEU A 475 38.53 -24.03 -21.73
C LEU A 475 39.61 -22.98 -21.40
N LEU A 476 40.87 -23.39 -21.33
CA LEU A 476 42.00 -22.50 -21.09
C LEU A 476 42.28 -21.55 -22.28
N GLU A 477 42.32 -22.07 -23.50
CA GLU A 477 42.75 -21.33 -24.68
C GLU A 477 41.65 -20.43 -25.24
N PHE A 478 40.42 -20.97 -25.39
CA PHE A 478 39.30 -20.30 -26.05
C PHE A 478 38.39 -19.52 -25.08
N HIS A 479 38.28 -19.97 -23.83
CA HIS A 479 37.42 -19.34 -22.82
C HIS A 479 38.21 -18.67 -21.68
N LYS A 480 39.55 -18.82 -21.66
CA LYS A 480 40.44 -18.28 -20.62
C LYS A 480 40.12 -18.78 -19.20
N ILE A 481 39.54 -19.98 -19.08
CA ILE A 481 39.15 -20.61 -17.81
C ILE A 481 40.28 -21.53 -17.33
N LYS A 482 40.88 -21.21 -16.17
CA LYS A 482 41.97 -21.97 -15.55
C LYS A 482 41.48 -23.08 -14.61
N ARG A 483 42.27 -24.15 -14.46
CA ARG A 483 42.00 -25.25 -13.52
C ARG A 483 42.04 -24.74 -12.07
N PRO A 484 41.03 -25.05 -11.22
CA PRO A 484 41.06 -24.71 -9.80
C PRO A 484 42.22 -25.41 -9.09
N SER A 485 43.07 -24.67 -8.37
CA SER A 485 44.17 -25.23 -7.59
C SER A 485 43.62 -26.01 -6.39
N ASN A 486 43.98 -27.30 -6.29
CA ASN A 486 43.76 -28.10 -5.08
C ASN A 486 44.97 -27.93 -4.16
N SER A 487 44.91 -27.08 -3.14
CA SER A 487 45.82 -27.15 -2.00
C SER A 487 45.10 -27.83 -0.82
N THR A 488 45.63 -28.99 -0.45
CA THR A 488 45.32 -29.70 0.79
C THR A 488 46.59 -29.62 1.61
N THR A 489 46.78 -28.53 2.36
CA THR A 489 47.74 -28.38 3.46
C THR A 489 47.39 -27.06 4.13
N GLY A 490 47.15 -27.09 5.44
CA GLY A 490 46.86 -25.89 6.21
C GLY A 490 48.06 -24.96 6.22
N ASP A 491 47.84 -23.73 5.82
CA ASP A 491 48.02 -22.53 6.65
C ASP A 491 47.33 -21.38 5.93
N ASP A 492 46.60 -20.58 6.70
CA ASP A 492 45.75 -19.50 6.22
C ASP A 492 46.58 -18.32 5.73
N ASP A 493 46.68 -18.17 4.41
CA ASP A 493 46.75 -16.87 3.75
C ASP A 493 46.07 -17.00 2.38
N ILE A 494 44.73 -16.86 2.36
CA ILE A 494 43.97 -16.72 1.12
C ILE A 494 43.46 -15.29 1.04
N ASP A 495 44.22 -14.57 0.24
CA ASP A 495 44.01 -13.27 -0.36
C ASP A 495 42.54 -12.98 -0.72
N ALA A 496 42.06 -11.80 -0.32
CA ALA A 496 40.67 -11.36 -0.31
C ALA A 496 40.08 -11.08 -1.72
N THR A 497 40.84 -11.36 -2.78
CA THR A 497 40.55 -11.00 -4.17
C THR A 497 39.60 -11.98 -4.89
N ASN A 498 39.60 -13.27 -4.54
CA ASN A 498 38.87 -14.29 -5.33
C ASN A 498 37.37 -14.47 -4.97
N ALA A 499 36.90 -13.95 -3.84
CA ALA A 499 35.47 -14.03 -3.49
C ALA A 499 34.62 -13.00 -4.24
N ALA A 500 35.23 -11.90 -4.70
CA ALA A 500 34.57 -10.86 -5.49
C ALA A 500 34.25 -11.33 -6.92
N GLU A 501 35.13 -12.11 -7.54
CA GLU A 501 34.97 -12.58 -8.92
C GLU A 501 33.84 -13.62 -9.08
N VAL A 502 33.68 -14.53 -8.11
CA VAL A 502 32.63 -15.58 -8.16
C VAL A 502 31.22 -15.01 -7.93
N PHE A 503 31.11 -13.78 -7.43
CA PHE A 503 29.81 -13.11 -7.23
C PHE A 503 29.36 -12.32 -8.47
N GLN A 504 30.26 -11.94 -9.37
CA GLN A 504 29.93 -11.25 -10.62
C GLN A 504 29.27 -12.16 -11.68
N LEU A 505 29.39 -13.49 -11.54
CA LEU A 505 28.98 -14.46 -12.56
C LEU A 505 27.51 -14.93 -12.47
N ILE A 506 26.72 -14.47 -11.49
CA ILE A 506 25.34 -14.95 -11.27
C ILE A 506 24.29 -13.86 -11.44
N MET A 507 24.67 -12.60 -11.22
CA MET A 507 24.08 -11.38 -11.75
C MET A 507 25.27 -10.40 -11.84
N PRO A 508 25.63 -9.84 -13.01
CA PRO A 508 26.68 -8.83 -13.05
C PRO A 508 26.23 -7.65 -12.20
N PHE A 509 27.00 -7.33 -11.16
CA PHE A 509 26.73 -6.15 -10.34
C PHE A 509 26.76 -4.92 -11.26
N ASN A 510 25.60 -4.31 -11.45
CA ASN A 510 25.45 -3.14 -12.31
C ASN A 510 25.66 -1.89 -11.47
N GLU A 511 26.79 -1.22 -11.67
CA GLU A 511 27.16 0.01 -10.96
C GLU A 511 26.14 1.12 -11.18
N ASP A 512 25.61 1.24 -12.41
CA ASP A 512 24.62 2.24 -12.78
C ASP A 512 23.28 1.96 -12.07
N GLU A 513 22.87 0.69 -12.00
CA GLU A 513 21.63 0.30 -11.30
C GLU A 513 21.74 0.53 -9.79
N TYR A 514 22.91 0.26 -9.20
CA TYR A 514 23.16 0.52 -7.78
C TYR A 514 23.10 2.02 -7.45
N LYS A 515 23.77 2.86 -8.25
CA LYS A 515 23.70 4.32 -8.12
C LYS A 515 22.27 4.84 -8.28
N GLN A 516 21.53 4.33 -9.27
CA GLN A 516 20.13 4.73 -9.48
C GLN A 516 19.23 4.38 -8.29
N LYS A 517 19.37 3.18 -7.71
CA LYS A 517 18.59 2.79 -6.52
C LYS A 517 18.92 3.65 -5.30
N LEU A 518 20.17 4.10 -5.16
CA LEU A 518 20.57 5.03 -4.10
C LEU A 518 19.89 6.39 -4.26
N ILE A 519 19.89 6.92 -5.48
CA ILE A 519 19.22 8.19 -5.82
C ILE A 519 17.71 8.06 -5.54
N ASP A 520 17.08 6.97 -5.98
CA ASP A 520 15.66 6.73 -5.77
C ASP A 520 15.30 6.59 -4.28
N TRP A 521 16.17 5.98 -3.50
CA TRP A 521 16.02 5.90 -2.05
C TRP A 521 16.04 7.27 -1.39
N ALA A 522 17.02 8.12 -1.76
CA ALA A 522 17.13 9.48 -1.26
C ALA A 522 15.88 10.32 -1.59
N ILE A 523 15.41 10.27 -2.85
CA ILE A 523 14.23 11.00 -3.33
C ILE A 523 12.94 10.48 -2.66
N LYS A 524 12.75 9.16 -2.65
CA LYS A 524 11.52 8.53 -2.15
C LYS A 524 11.31 8.78 -0.66
N LEU A 525 12.37 8.64 0.15
CA LEU A 525 12.31 8.85 1.60
C LEU A 525 12.63 10.28 2.05
N ARG A 526 12.91 11.20 1.11
CA ARG A 526 13.23 12.61 1.40
C ARG A 526 14.43 12.75 2.35
N LEU A 527 15.46 11.93 2.16
CA LEU A 527 16.68 12.00 2.97
C LEU A 527 17.45 13.29 2.70
N SER A 528 18.02 13.90 3.75
CA SER A 528 18.98 14.98 3.57
C SER A 528 20.23 14.45 2.88
N TYR A 529 20.81 15.22 1.97
CA TYR A 529 22.03 14.79 1.28
C TYR A 529 23.21 14.60 2.23
N ARG A 530 23.20 15.28 3.38
CA ARG A 530 24.15 15.03 4.46
C ARG A 530 23.95 13.66 5.11
N GLU A 531 22.70 13.23 5.29
CA GLU A 531 22.41 11.90 5.84
C GLU A 531 22.84 10.79 4.87
N VAL A 532 22.69 11.01 3.56
CA VAL A 532 23.13 10.03 2.54
C VAL A 532 24.66 9.99 2.41
N THR A 533 25.33 11.13 2.57
CA THR A 533 26.80 11.26 2.48
C THR A 533 27.50 11.12 3.83
N ASP A 534 26.75 10.86 4.90
CA ASP A 534 27.30 10.64 6.22
C ASP A 534 28.23 9.43 6.20
N GLU A 535 29.31 9.51 6.98
CA GLU A 535 30.28 8.42 7.11
C GLU A 535 29.58 7.14 7.59
N SER A 536 28.62 7.24 8.52
CA SER A 536 27.85 6.10 9.01
C SER A 536 26.99 5.44 7.93
N THR A 537 26.44 6.23 7.01
CA THR A 537 25.65 5.73 5.87
C THR A 537 26.57 5.08 4.83
N THR A 538 27.73 5.68 4.57
CA THR A 538 28.75 5.12 3.69
C THR A 538 29.25 3.77 4.22
N ASP A 539 29.53 3.69 5.52
CA ASP A 539 29.91 2.46 6.19
C ASP A 539 28.82 1.39 6.11
N LEU A 540 27.55 1.78 6.34
CA LEU A 540 26.40 0.89 6.22
C LEU A 540 26.22 0.33 4.81
N LEU A 541 26.38 1.15 3.78
CA LEU A 541 26.17 0.74 2.39
C LEU A 541 27.36 -0.03 1.80
N THR A 542 28.56 0.14 2.35
CA THR A 542 29.80 -0.53 1.87
C THR A 542 30.18 -1.75 2.69
N TYR A 543 29.53 -1.96 3.84
CA TYR A 543 29.83 -3.07 4.73
C TYR A 543 29.75 -4.43 4.04
N GLY A 544 30.83 -5.19 4.14
CA GLY A 544 30.98 -6.48 3.46
C GLY A 544 31.40 -6.40 1.99
N LYS A 545 31.46 -5.20 1.38
CA LYS A 545 32.03 -4.91 0.05
C LYS A 545 32.62 -3.48 -0.03
N PRO A 546 33.81 -3.24 0.58
CA PRO A 546 34.47 -1.93 0.58
C PRO A 546 34.67 -1.27 -0.79
N PRO A 547 34.89 -2.01 -1.91
CA PRO A 547 34.98 -1.39 -3.24
C PRO A 547 33.71 -0.66 -3.69
N LEU A 548 32.57 -0.82 -3.02
CA LEU A 548 31.35 -0.04 -3.29
C LEU A 548 31.47 1.42 -2.86
N ALA A 549 32.44 1.77 -1.99
CA ALA A 549 32.65 3.14 -1.53
C ALA A 549 32.88 4.12 -2.71
N ARG A 550 33.55 3.65 -3.77
CA ARG A 550 33.77 4.44 -4.99
C ARG A 550 32.49 4.80 -5.75
N LEU A 551 31.38 4.11 -5.45
CA LEU A 551 30.08 4.31 -6.09
C LEU A 551 29.13 5.15 -5.22
N LEU A 552 29.56 5.53 -4.02
CA LEU A 552 28.79 6.38 -3.12
C LEU A 552 29.23 7.84 -3.27
N PRO A 553 28.33 8.79 -3.01
CA PRO A 553 28.66 10.21 -3.12
C PRO A 553 29.61 10.58 -1.98
N THR A 554 30.76 11.13 -2.31
CA THR A 554 31.76 11.61 -1.33
C THR A 554 31.35 12.93 -0.66
N HIS A 555 30.40 13.65 -1.24
CA HIS A 555 29.97 14.96 -0.76
C HIS A 555 28.53 15.23 -1.18
N HIS A 556 27.79 16.02 -0.39
CA HIS A 556 26.38 16.34 -0.64
C HIS A 556 26.12 17.01 -2.00
N SER A 557 27.09 17.78 -2.53
CA SER A 557 27.02 18.33 -3.89
C SER A 557 27.11 17.26 -4.98
N THR A 558 27.80 16.15 -4.73
CA THR A 558 27.87 15.02 -5.66
C THR A 558 26.50 14.36 -5.81
N LEU A 559 25.77 14.18 -4.70
CA LEU A 559 24.41 13.63 -4.73
C LEU A 559 23.43 14.59 -5.41
N SER A 560 23.54 15.90 -5.14
CA SER A 560 22.75 16.93 -5.85
C SER A 560 22.94 16.84 -7.37
N ARG A 561 24.19 16.70 -7.84
CA ARG A 561 24.48 16.50 -9.27
C ARG A 561 23.88 15.20 -9.80
N TRP A 562 24.03 14.08 -9.08
CA TRP A 562 23.47 12.80 -9.51
C TRP A 562 21.95 12.81 -9.63
N VAL A 563 21.25 13.51 -8.75
CA VAL A 563 19.80 13.70 -8.83
C VAL A 563 19.42 14.44 -10.11
N LYS A 564 20.17 15.49 -10.50
CA LYS A 564 19.95 16.22 -11.76
C LYS A 564 20.28 15.37 -12.99
N ASP A 565 21.40 14.66 -12.97
CA ASP A 565 21.80 13.75 -14.05
C ASP A 565 20.77 12.63 -14.24
N SER A 566 20.24 12.08 -13.14
CA SER A 566 19.15 11.11 -13.12
C SER A 566 17.85 11.67 -13.73
N MET A 567 17.51 12.92 -13.43
CA MET A 567 16.37 13.58 -14.07
C MET A 567 16.57 13.69 -15.57
N ALA A 568 17.73 14.17 -16.02
CA ALA A 568 18.07 14.30 -17.43
C ALA A 568 18.03 12.95 -18.17
N ALA A 569 18.44 11.87 -17.52
CA ALA A 569 18.37 10.51 -18.04
C ALA A 569 16.94 9.98 -18.22
N ARG A 570 16.06 10.32 -17.27
CA ARG A 570 14.66 9.85 -17.22
C ARG A 570 13.74 10.66 -18.11
N LEU A 571 14.06 11.93 -18.29
CA LEU A 571 13.22 12.90 -18.97
C LEU A 571 12.79 12.45 -20.38
N PRO A 572 13.66 11.89 -21.26
CA PRO A 572 13.23 11.42 -22.59
C PRO A 572 12.10 10.38 -22.55
N PHE A 573 12.13 9.45 -21.60
CA PHE A 573 11.09 8.42 -21.44
C PHE A 573 9.76 9.04 -20.99
N ILE A 574 9.81 10.04 -20.11
CA ILE A 574 8.61 10.75 -19.66
C ILE A 574 8.06 11.63 -20.79
N ILE A 575 8.93 12.28 -21.57
CA ILE A 575 8.53 13.03 -22.76
C ILE A 575 7.81 12.12 -23.74
N GLU A 576 8.36 10.95 -24.05
CA GLU A 576 7.72 9.96 -24.94
C GLU A 576 6.35 9.52 -24.39
N LEU A 577 6.26 9.23 -23.08
CA LEU A 577 5.01 8.87 -22.43
C LEU A 577 3.94 9.96 -22.59
N VAL A 578 4.29 11.21 -22.27
CA VAL A 578 3.36 12.35 -22.36
C VAL A 578 2.99 12.64 -23.82
N GLN A 579 3.94 12.57 -24.75
CA GLN A 579 3.68 12.78 -26.18
C GLN A 579 2.84 11.67 -26.81
N SER A 580 2.94 10.43 -26.30
CA SER A 580 2.14 9.28 -26.74
C SER A 580 0.71 9.25 -26.16
N ALA A 581 0.31 10.27 -25.40
CA ALA A 581 -1.02 10.36 -24.82
C ALA A 581 -2.13 10.31 -25.90
N LEU A 582 -3.22 9.60 -25.55
CA LEU A 582 -4.43 9.48 -26.36
C LEU A 582 -5.33 10.72 -26.23
N SER A 583 -5.26 11.41 -25.10
CA SER A 583 -5.96 12.67 -24.84
C SER A 583 -5.03 13.86 -25.01
N ARG A 584 -5.62 15.06 -25.06
CA ARG A 584 -4.92 16.32 -24.78
C ARG A 584 -4.36 16.29 -23.35
N ILE A 585 -3.30 17.08 -23.13
CA ILE A 585 -2.63 17.24 -21.85
C ILE A 585 -3.25 18.43 -21.12
N ASN A 586 -4.04 18.15 -20.09
CA ASN A 586 -4.64 19.17 -19.24
C ASN A 586 -3.65 19.53 -18.14
N LEU A 587 -3.52 20.82 -17.81
CA LEU A 587 -2.57 21.30 -16.80
C LEU A 587 -3.32 21.81 -15.57
N SER A 588 -2.93 21.37 -14.38
CA SER A 588 -3.30 22.07 -13.14
C SER A 588 -2.10 22.83 -12.59
N ILE A 589 -2.31 24.10 -12.26
CA ILE A 589 -1.25 25.02 -11.88
C ILE A 589 -1.67 25.73 -10.60
N ASP A 590 -0.78 25.72 -9.62
CA ASP A 590 -0.98 26.44 -8.36
C ASP A 590 0.35 26.92 -7.80
N GLY A 591 0.30 27.89 -6.87
CA GLY A 591 1.46 28.48 -6.23
C GLY A 591 1.51 28.22 -4.72
N TRP A 592 2.71 27.99 -4.20
CA TRP A 592 2.93 27.73 -2.78
C TRP A 592 4.15 28.44 -2.24
N ARG A 593 4.03 28.98 -1.03
CA ARG A 593 5.13 29.59 -0.29
C ARG A 593 5.64 28.65 0.80
N ALA A 594 6.89 28.21 0.66
CA ALA A 594 7.60 27.39 1.63
C ALA A 594 7.94 28.14 2.92
N HIS A 595 8.26 27.40 3.99
CA HIS A 595 8.62 27.94 5.32
C HIS A 595 9.81 28.90 5.28
N ASN A 596 10.78 28.65 4.40
CA ASN A 596 11.92 29.54 4.16
C ASN A 596 11.58 30.77 3.30
N ARG A 597 10.27 31.07 3.14
CA ARG A 597 9.68 32.15 2.32
C ARG A 597 9.91 32.02 0.81
N ARG A 598 10.41 30.88 0.32
CA ARG A 598 10.51 30.60 -1.11
C ARG A 598 9.18 30.11 -1.68
N GLU A 599 8.65 30.86 -2.62
CA GLU A 599 7.53 30.54 -3.51
C GLU A 599 7.89 29.62 -4.71
N TYR A 600 7.11 28.55 -4.90
CA TYR A 600 7.22 27.64 -6.03
C TYR A 600 5.87 27.55 -6.73
N ILE A 601 5.91 27.27 -8.03
CA ILE A 601 4.73 26.95 -8.83
C ILE A 601 4.78 25.45 -9.13
N ALA A 602 3.69 24.72 -8.90
CA ALA A 602 3.56 23.34 -9.36
C ALA A 602 2.80 23.33 -10.68
N VAL A 603 3.37 22.68 -11.70
CA VAL A 603 2.71 22.46 -13.00
C VAL A 603 2.48 20.96 -13.16
N CYS A 604 1.25 20.51 -12.96
CA CYS A 604 0.87 19.11 -13.06
C CYS A 604 0.14 18.83 -14.37
N GLY A 605 0.50 17.77 -15.08
CA GLY A 605 -0.18 17.30 -16.29
C GLY A 605 -1.12 16.12 -16.02
N HIS A 606 -2.30 16.15 -16.63
CA HIS A 606 -3.36 15.16 -16.52
C HIS A 606 -3.79 14.70 -17.93
N PHE A 607 -3.67 13.41 -18.21
CA PHE A 607 -3.92 12.85 -19.54
C PHE A 607 -4.21 11.36 -19.49
N VAL A 608 -4.63 10.77 -20.61
CA VAL A 608 -4.79 9.32 -20.79
C VAL A 608 -3.62 8.81 -21.62
N ASP A 609 -2.84 7.86 -21.10
CA ASP A 609 -1.67 7.30 -21.77
C ASP A 609 -2.05 6.42 -22.98
N GLY A 610 -1.06 6.03 -23.80
CA GLY A 610 -1.26 5.16 -24.97
C GLY A 610 -1.95 3.81 -24.68
N GLN A 611 -1.93 3.35 -23.42
CA GLN A 611 -2.57 2.12 -22.97
C GLN A 611 -4.01 2.34 -22.46
N GLY A 612 -4.50 3.58 -22.46
CA GLY A 612 -5.84 3.92 -21.98
C GLY A 612 -5.92 4.18 -20.47
N HIS A 613 -4.79 4.30 -19.76
CA HIS A 613 -4.81 4.60 -18.33
C HIS A 613 -4.73 6.11 -18.08
N PRO A 614 -5.56 6.65 -17.16
CA PRO A 614 -5.40 8.03 -16.72
C PRO A 614 -4.09 8.20 -15.94
N ARG A 615 -3.36 9.27 -16.23
CA ARG A 615 -2.08 9.62 -15.62
C ARG A 615 -2.12 11.05 -15.10
N THR A 616 -1.56 11.23 -13.91
CA THR A 616 -1.26 12.53 -13.32
C THR A 616 0.23 12.59 -13.00
N LEU A 617 0.91 13.64 -13.47
CA LEU A 617 2.35 13.82 -13.29
C LEU A 617 2.70 15.26 -12.93
N LEU A 618 3.64 15.45 -12.02
CA LEU A 618 4.30 16.74 -11.86
C LEU A 618 5.28 16.93 -13.03
N LEU A 619 5.02 17.92 -13.89
CA LEU A 619 5.85 18.23 -15.06
C LEU A 619 6.94 19.25 -14.72
N GLY A 620 6.63 20.23 -13.88
CA GLY A 620 7.57 21.25 -13.44
C GLY A 620 7.27 21.75 -12.03
N PHE A 621 8.33 22.20 -11.34
CA PHE A 621 8.23 22.82 -10.03
C PHE A 621 9.11 24.08 -9.93
N PRO A 622 8.94 25.05 -10.86
CA PRO A 622 9.84 26.18 -10.96
C PRO A 622 9.71 27.14 -9.76
N ARG A 623 10.84 27.75 -9.41
CA ARG A 623 10.95 28.80 -8.40
C ARG A 623 10.37 30.12 -8.93
N ARG A 624 9.50 30.76 -8.15
CA ARG A 624 8.98 32.11 -8.40
C ARG A 624 9.79 33.18 -7.67
N TYR A 625 10.17 34.25 -8.37
CA TYR A 625 10.92 35.38 -7.82
C TYR A 625 10.09 36.67 -7.81
N GLY A 626 9.36 36.95 -6.72
CA GLY A 626 8.82 38.28 -6.37
C GLY A 626 7.78 38.93 -7.30
N GLY A 627 7.64 38.48 -8.55
CA GLY A 627 6.65 38.95 -9.51
C GLY A 627 5.36 38.15 -9.39
N HIS A 628 4.25 38.83 -9.11
CA HIS A 628 2.94 38.23 -8.89
C HIS A 628 2.00 38.27 -10.10
N THR A 629 2.45 38.78 -11.25
CA THR A 629 1.59 39.01 -12.42
C THR A 629 1.35 37.76 -13.25
N GLY A 630 0.33 37.80 -14.12
CA GLY A 630 0.08 36.74 -15.11
C GLY A 630 1.23 36.54 -16.10
N ASP A 631 1.92 37.60 -16.52
CA ASP A 631 3.11 37.52 -17.39
C ASP A 631 4.26 36.77 -16.71
N ASP A 632 4.49 37.01 -15.41
CA ASP A 632 5.51 36.29 -14.62
C ASP A 632 5.18 34.80 -14.53
N LEU A 633 3.89 34.47 -14.33
CA LEU A 633 3.45 33.07 -14.27
C LEU A 633 3.62 32.37 -15.62
N ALA A 634 3.26 33.04 -16.72
CA ALA A 634 3.45 32.51 -18.07
C ALA A 634 4.93 32.26 -18.39
N ALA A 635 5.83 33.12 -17.91
CA ALA A 635 7.28 32.95 -18.07
C ALA A 635 7.83 31.71 -17.35
N LEU A 636 7.18 31.26 -16.27
CA LEU A 636 7.53 30.02 -15.56
C LEU A 636 6.93 28.77 -16.21
N VAL A 637 5.70 28.86 -16.73
CA VAL A 637 4.96 27.73 -17.31
C VAL A 637 5.43 27.41 -18.73
N LYS A 638 5.75 28.43 -19.54
CA LYS A 638 6.17 28.26 -20.94
C LYS A 638 7.38 27.34 -21.12
N PRO A 639 8.48 27.46 -20.33
CA PRO A 639 9.61 26.53 -20.41
C PRO A 639 9.21 25.07 -20.17
N VAL A 640 8.29 24.81 -19.23
CA VAL A 640 7.79 23.46 -18.94
C VAL A 640 7.06 22.90 -20.16
N ILE A 641 6.16 23.67 -20.77
CA ILE A 641 5.43 23.24 -21.99
C ILE A 641 6.41 22.90 -23.13
N LEU A 642 7.43 23.73 -23.33
CA LEU A 642 8.46 23.51 -24.36
C LEU A 642 9.32 22.28 -24.06
N GLN A 643 9.69 22.05 -22.80
CA GLN A 643 10.53 20.92 -22.38
C GLN A 643 9.90 19.57 -22.73
N TYR A 644 8.57 19.43 -22.59
CA TYR A 644 7.86 18.20 -22.94
C TYR A 644 7.36 18.18 -24.40
N GLY A 645 7.52 19.27 -25.16
CA GLY A 645 7.07 19.37 -26.55
C GLY A 645 5.56 19.18 -26.70
N ILE A 646 4.77 19.65 -25.73
CA ILE A 646 3.31 19.40 -25.67
C ILE A 646 2.45 20.54 -26.20
N GLY A 647 3.03 21.60 -26.77
CA GLY A 647 2.31 22.82 -27.18
C GLY A 647 1.10 22.56 -28.09
N GLU A 648 1.23 21.68 -29.08
CA GLU A 648 0.14 21.30 -30.01
C GLU A 648 -0.92 20.39 -29.36
N LYS A 649 -0.60 19.74 -28.24
CA LYS A 649 -1.45 18.77 -27.53
C LYS A 649 -2.03 19.32 -26.23
N LEU A 650 -1.94 20.63 -25.98
CA LEU A 650 -2.50 21.26 -24.79
C LEU A 650 -4.02 21.15 -24.77
N GLY A 651 -4.55 20.87 -23.59
CA GLY A 651 -5.97 20.93 -23.28
C GLY A 651 -6.26 22.06 -22.29
N SER A 652 -7.07 21.75 -21.29
CA SER A 652 -7.56 22.73 -20.31
C SER A 652 -6.54 23.07 -19.21
N PHE A 653 -6.62 24.28 -18.69
CA PHE A 653 -5.81 24.81 -17.59
C PHE A 653 -6.68 25.02 -16.33
N VAL A 654 -6.44 24.20 -15.30
CA VAL A 654 -7.14 24.23 -14.02
C VAL A 654 -6.33 25.05 -13.01
N MET A 655 -6.84 26.22 -12.66
CA MET A 655 -6.14 27.18 -11.79
C MET A 655 -7.12 27.81 -10.79
N ASP A 656 -6.60 28.41 -9.73
CA ASP A 656 -7.41 29.17 -8.77
C ASP A 656 -8.09 30.38 -9.44
N ASN A 657 -8.96 31.09 -8.73
CA ASN A 657 -9.81 32.12 -9.33
C ASN A 657 -9.16 33.50 -9.47
N ALA A 658 -7.85 33.61 -9.33
CA ALA A 658 -7.16 34.88 -9.50
C ALA A 658 -7.22 35.38 -10.96
N ASP A 659 -7.48 36.68 -11.15
CA ASP A 659 -7.54 37.33 -12.46
C ASP A 659 -6.19 37.27 -13.21
N ASP A 660 -5.08 37.23 -12.48
CA ASP A 660 -3.73 37.06 -13.04
C ASP A 660 -3.59 35.77 -13.86
N ASN A 661 -4.38 34.72 -13.55
CA ASN A 661 -4.36 33.48 -14.31
C ASN A 661 -4.97 33.65 -15.71
N ASP A 662 -6.00 34.48 -15.84
CA ASP A 662 -6.62 34.77 -17.12
C ASP A 662 -5.59 35.51 -18.00
N LYS A 663 -4.84 36.45 -17.41
CA LYS A 663 -3.71 37.10 -18.08
C LYS A 663 -2.58 36.15 -18.48
N CYS A 664 -2.28 35.17 -17.63
CA CYS A 664 -1.28 34.13 -17.92
C CYS A 664 -1.63 33.36 -19.21
N LEU A 665 -2.90 32.96 -19.39
CA LEU A 665 -3.33 32.24 -20.60
C LEU A 665 -3.24 33.12 -21.86
N GLU A 666 -3.62 34.40 -21.79
CA GLU A 666 -3.45 35.34 -22.92
C GLU A 666 -1.99 35.44 -23.37
N VAL A 667 -1.05 35.43 -22.43
CA VAL A 667 0.39 35.50 -22.73
C VAL A 667 0.89 34.18 -23.32
N LEU A 668 0.43 33.04 -22.79
CA LEU A 668 0.78 31.72 -23.33
C LEU A 668 0.23 31.51 -24.75
N GLN A 669 -0.97 32.01 -25.06
CA GLN A 669 -1.58 31.94 -26.39
C GLN A 669 -0.69 32.56 -27.48
N ARG A 670 0.05 33.64 -27.18
CA ARG A 670 1.00 34.25 -28.14
C ARG A 670 2.11 33.30 -28.57
N SER A 671 2.42 32.30 -27.75
CA SER A 671 3.45 31.29 -28.02
C SER A 671 2.87 29.96 -28.50
N PHE A 672 1.61 29.67 -28.18
CA PHE A 672 0.93 28.42 -28.50
C PHE A 672 -0.48 28.73 -29.03
N SER A 673 -0.65 28.68 -30.36
CA SER A 673 -1.92 29.00 -31.03
C SER A 673 -3.05 28.00 -30.74
N SER A 674 -2.73 26.85 -30.16
CA SER A 674 -3.67 25.82 -29.71
C SER A 674 -4.48 26.23 -28.48
N ILE A 675 -4.01 27.23 -27.71
CA ILE A 675 -4.65 27.69 -26.47
C ILE A 675 -5.76 28.69 -26.80
N ASP A 676 -6.95 28.42 -26.28
CA ASP A 676 -8.06 29.35 -26.21
C ASP A 676 -8.23 29.84 -24.76
N PRO A 677 -7.81 31.08 -24.42
CA PRO A 677 -7.87 31.59 -23.04
C PRO A 677 -9.27 31.58 -22.42
N GLU A 678 -10.33 31.66 -23.22
CA GLU A 678 -11.71 31.63 -22.70
C GLU A 678 -12.20 30.18 -22.54
N ALA A 679 -11.96 29.33 -23.54
CA ALA A 679 -12.49 27.95 -23.54
C ALA A 679 -11.64 26.97 -22.72
N ASP A 680 -10.32 27.15 -22.65
CA ASP A 680 -9.41 26.24 -21.95
C ASP A 680 -9.25 26.59 -20.47
N ARG A 681 -9.78 27.73 -20.01
CA ARG A 681 -9.68 28.19 -18.63
C ARG A 681 -10.68 27.51 -17.71
N ILE A 682 -10.20 26.62 -16.84
CA ILE A 682 -11.03 25.92 -15.86
C ILE A 682 -10.79 26.48 -14.47
N ARG A 683 -11.87 26.94 -13.84
CA ARG A 683 -11.84 27.48 -12.48
C ARG A 683 -11.90 26.34 -11.47
N CYS A 684 -10.97 26.33 -10.51
CA CYS A 684 -10.89 25.29 -9.49
C CYS A 684 -12.15 25.28 -8.61
N ILE A 685 -12.96 24.21 -8.68
CA ILE A 685 -14.20 24.09 -7.88
C ILE A 685 -13.94 24.13 -6.38
N GLY A 686 -12.81 23.56 -5.91
CA GLY A 686 -12.47 23.61 -4.49
C GLY A 686 -12.17 25.02 -4.01
N HIS A 687 -11.56 25.85 -4.85
CA HIS A 687 -11.37 27.27 -4.54
C HIS A 687 -12.71 28.00 -4.52
N ILE A 688 -13.62 27.71 -5.46
CA ILE A 688 -14.99 28.27 -5.46
C ILE A 688 -15.73 27.88 -4.17
N ILE A 689 -15.75 26.59 -3.81
CA ILE A 689 -16.38 26.11 -2.57
C ILE A 689 -15.79 26.81 -1.36
N ASN A 690 -14.46 26.96 -1.30
CA ASN A 690 -13.81 27.69 -0.22
C ASN A 690 -14.26 29.16 -0.14
N LEU A 691 -14.42 29.86 -1.27
CA LEU A 691 -14.94 31.23 -1.29
C LEU A 691 -16.41 31.31 -0.87
N VAL A 692 -17.24 30.37 -1.32
CA VAL A 692 -18.67 30.29 -0.97
C VAL A 692 -18.83 30.02 0.53
N VAL A 693 -18.09 29.06 1.07
CA VAL A 693 -18.12 28.75 2.50
C VAL A 693 -17.54 29.90 3.32
N LYS A 694 -16.47 30.56 2.87
CA LYS A 694 -15.98 31.77 3.56
C LYS A 694 -17.02 32.89 3.57
N ALA A 695 -17.75 33.10 2.48
CA ALA A 695 -18.86 34.05 2.45
C ALA A 695 -19.99 33.64 3.40
N LEU A 696 -20.28 32.33 3.50
CA LEU A 696 -21.25 31.77 4.45
C LEU A 696 -20.85 32.03 5.91
N LEU A 697 -19.58 31.82 6.25
CA LEU A 697 -19.09 31.88 7.63
C LEU A 697 -18.74 33.29 8.09
N TYR A 698 -18.34 34.18 7.18
CA TYR A 698 -17.74 35.49 7.52
C TYR A 698 -18.43 36.69 6.84
N GLY A 699 -19.46 36.44 6.03
CA GLY A 699 -20.19 37.46 5.27
C GLY A 699 -19.37 38.08 4.12
N GLU A 700 -19.72 39.29 3.70
CA GLU A 700 -19.05 39.97 2.58
C GLU A 700 -17.68 40.57 2.97
N GLY A 701 -16.80 40.78 1.98
CA GLY A 701 -15.51 41.45 2.17
C GLY A 701 -14.41 40.63 2.85
N VAL A 702 -14.54 39.29 2.90
CA VAL A 702 -13.62 38.38 3.60
C VAL A 702 -12.16 38.55 3.17
N SER A 703 -11.89 38.70 1.87
CA SER A 703 -10.51 38.78 1.35
C SER A 703 -9.75 40.03 1.81
N ALA A 704 -10.44 41.16 1.99
CA ALA A 704 -9.84 42.38 2.54
C ALA A 704 -9.62 42.24 4.06
N TRP A 705 -10.56 41.60 4.75
CA TRP A 705 -10.46 41.30 6.17
C TRP A 705 -9.32 40.31 6.49
N GLU A 706 -9.12 39.25 5.69
CA GLU A 706 -8.02 38.29 5.87
C GLU A 706 -6.64 38.92 5.69
N LYS A 707 -6.47 39.84 4.72
CA LYS A 707 -5.23 40.61 4.57
C LYS A 707 -4.91 41.42 5.82
N ASN A 708 -5.91 42.13 6.34
CA ASN A 708 -5.78 42.89 7.59
C ASN A 708 -5.47 41.97 8.78
N LEU A 709 -6.02 40.74 8.81
CA LEU A 709 -5.77 39.76 9.87
C LEU A 709 -4.33 39.23 9.86
N ILE A 710 -3.78 38.96 8.66
CA ILE A 710 -2.41 38.49 8.49
C ILE A 710 -1.41 39.53 8.99
N GLU A 711 -1.66 40.81 8.71
CA GLU A 711 -0.80 41.95 9.06
C GLU A 711 -1.01 42.47 10.49
N ALA A 712 -2.11 42.09 11.14
CA ALA A 712 -2.47 42.52 12.49
C ALA A 712 -1.61 41.86 13.59
N SER A 713 -1.32 42.62 14.65
CA SER A 713 -0.77 42.10 15.90
C SER A 713 -1.77 41.18 16.61
N GLU A 714 -1.31 40.36 17.57
CA GLU A 714 -2.17 39.40 18.29
C GLU A 714 -3.37 40.09 18.98
N GLU A 715 -3.16 41.28 19.53
CA GLU A 715 -4.21 42.11 20.16
C GLU A 715 -5.19 42.68 19.12
N GLN A 716 -4.69 43.08 17.94
CA GLN A 716 -5.51 43.58 16.84
C GLN A 716 -6.32 42.47 16.18
N ARG A 717 -5.78 41.24 16.11
CA ARG A 717 -6.49 40.06 15.59
C ARG A 717 -7.75 39.77 16.40
N VAL A 718 -7.64 39.73 17.73
CA VAL A 718 -8.79 39.51 18.61
C VAL A 718 -9.87 40.59 18.37
N ALA A 719 -9.49 41.86 18.23
CA ALA A 719 -10.43 42.94 17.93
C ALA A 719 -11.09 42.83 16.54
N LEU A 720 -10.30 42.47 15.51
CA LEU A 720 -10.79 42.25 14.14
C LEU A 720 -11.78 41.07 14.05
N TRP A 721 -11.52 40.00 14.78
CA TRP A 721 -12.43 38.86 14.88
C TRP A 721 -13.71 39.22 15.65
N THR A 722 -13.59 39.97 16.75
CA THR A 722 -14.74 40.43 17.56
C THR A 722 -15.68 41.34 16.74
N SER A 723 -15.16 42.08 15.76
CA SER A 723 -15.91 43.01 14.91
C SER A 723 -16.84 42.37 13.86
N LYS A 724 -16.69 41.07 13.56
CA LYS A 724 -17.42 40.36 12.47
C LYS A 724 -18.68 39.59 12.93
N ALA A 725 -18.95 39.52 14.23
CA ALA A 725 -20.16 39.01 14.92
C ALA A 725 -20.53 37.50 14.79
N SER A 726 -21.26 37.02 15.83
CA SER A 726 -21.73 35.68 16.28
C SER A 726 -20.82 34.45 16.11
N LEU A 727 -20.65 33.88 14.91
CA LEU A 727 -19.92 32.63 14.71
C LEU A 727 -18.42 32.78 15.03
N ALA A 728 -17.83 33.90 14.65
CA ALA A 728 -16.47 34.27 15.02
C ALA A 728 -16.29 34.33 16.54
N SER A 729 -17.29 34.84 17.27
CA SER A 729 -17.28 34.85 18.74
C SER A 729 -17.28 33.42 19.28
N CYS A 730 -18.14 32.53 18.77
CA CYS A 730 -18.20 31.12 19.18
C CYS A 730 -16.87 30.39 18.90
N ILE A 731 -16.27 30.64 17.74
CA ILE A 731 -14.98 30.08 17.32
C ILE A 731 -13.84 30.60 18.21
N ILE A 732 -13.84 31.90 18.55
CA ILE A 732 -12.91 32.49 19.51
C ILE A 732 -13.14 31.88 20.89
N SER A 733 -14.38 31.79 21.40
CA SER A 733 -14.68 31.20 22.71
C SER A 733 -14.20 29.75 22.78
N LEU A 734 -14.41 28.96 21.72
CA LEU A 734 -13.88 27.60 21.59
C LEU A 734 -12.35 27.58 21.57
N SER A 735 -11.70 28.49 20.85
CA SER A 735 -10.24 28.61 20.77
C SER A 735 -9.61 29.06 22.09
N THR A 736 -10.23 30.03 22.77
CA THR A 736 -9.85 30.49 24.11
C THR A 736 -10.03 29.37 25.14
N LEU A 737 -11.13 28.60 25.08
CA LEU A 737 -11.33 27.39 25.92
C LEU A 737 -10.24 26.33 25.64
N ILE A 738 -9.81 26.17 24.39
CA ILE A 738 -8.74 25.25 23.98
C ILE A 738 -7.37 25.67 24.56
N GLU A 739 -7.06 26.97 24.59
CA GLU A 739 -5.77 27.52 25.01
C GLU A 739 -5.64 27.73 26.52
N THR A 740 -6.72 28.15 27.19
CA THR A 740 -6.65 28.62 28.59
C THR A 740 -6.74 27.52 29.66
N THR A 741 -7.21 26.30 29.34
CA THR A 741 -7.42 25.28 30.37
C THR A 741 -6.73 23.93 30.12
N HIS A 742 -5.55 23.77 30.73
CA HIS A 742 -4.92 22.46 30.97
C HIS A 742 -5.85 21.46 31.69
N ALA A 743 -6.78 21.94 32.52
CA ALA A 743 -7.76 21.13 33.25
C ALA A 743 -8.84 20.51 32.35
N LEU A 744 -9.24 21.18 31.26
CA LEU A 744 -10.22 20.68 30.29
C LEU A 744 -9.62 19.56 29.43
N ARG A 745 -8.37 19.74 28.96
CA ARG A 745 -7.60 18.73 28.21
C ARG A 745 -7.34 17.44 28.99
N ALA A 746 -7.30 17.51 30.33
CA ALA A 746 -7.15 16.35 31.20
C ALA A 746 -8.47 15.57 31.40
N ARG A 747 -9.61 16.27 31.41
CA ARG A 747 -10.96 15.69 31.64
C ARG A 747 -11.64 15.18 30.37
N MET A 748 -11.34 15.72 29.19
CA MET A 748 -11.91 15.28 27.90
C MET A 748 -11.29 13.98 27.34
N ARG A 749 -10.41 13.30 28.08
CA ARG A 749 -9.72 12.08 27.59
C ARG A 749 -10.60 10.85 27.49
N VAL A 750 -11.74 10.81 28.19
CA VAL A 750 -12.71 9.71 28.06
C VAL A 750 -14.11 10.22 28.41
N ALA A 751 -14.96 10.42 27.41
CA ALA A 751 -16.42 10.50 27.60
C ALA A 751 -17.07 9.38 26.79
N LYS A 752 -18.06 8.71 27.38
CA LYS A 752 -18.95 7.79 26.66
C LYS A 752 -20.02 8.61 25.96
N THR A 753 -20.13 8.47 24.65
CA THR A 753 -21.26 8.97 23.87
C THR A 753 -22.51 8.12 24.14
N SER A 754 -23.70 8.62 23.77
CA SER A 754 -25.00 7.94 23.98
C SER A 754 -25.12 6.59 23.28
N ASP A 755 -24.27 6.34 22.29
CA ASP A 755 -24.08 5.10 21.53
C ASP A 755 -23.02 4.15 22.15
N GLY A 756 -22.43 4.50 23.29
CA GLY A 756 -21.51 3.62 24.05
C GLY A 756 -20.06 3.59 23.55
N MET A 757 -19.69 4.36 22.53
CA MET A 757 -18.30 4.45 22.06
C MET A 757 -17.41 5.29 23.00
N LEU A 758 -16.13 4.90 23.09
CA LEU A 758 -15.09 5.64 23.82
C LEU A 758 -14.55 6.77 22.93
N PHE A 759 -14.79 8.01 23.34
CA PHE A 759 -14.32 9.20 22.62
C PHE A 759 -13.11 9.84 23.31
N VAL A 760 -12.03 10.05 22.55
CA VAL A 760 -10.88 10.89 22.97
C VAL A 760 -11.08 12.29 22.37
N GLY A 761 -11.64 13.20 23.17
CA GLY A 761 -12.01 14.54 22.73
C GLY A 761 -10.89 15.55 22.93
N VAL A 762 -10.01 15.69 21.94
CA VAL A 762 -9.23 16.94 21.82
C VAL A 762 -10.03 17.87 20.92
N LEU A 763 -10.44 19.03 21.44
CA LEU A 763 -11.01 20.11 20.64
C LEU A 763 -9.96 20.57 19.62
N LEU A 764 -10.38 20.73 18.36
CA LEU A 764 -9.52 21.13 17.26
C LEU A 764 -9.48 22.65 17.19
N SER A 765 -8.29 23.26 17.04
CA SER A 765 -8.17 24.68 16.76
C SER A 765 -8.45 24.94 15.28
N ASP A 766 -9.04 26.09 14.97
CA ASP A 766 -9.07 26.57 13.58
C ASP A 766 -7.63 26.88 13.13
N GLY A 767 -7.26 26.36 11.96
CA GLY A 767 -5.96 26.60 11.32
C GLY A 767 -5.96 27.84 10.42
N GLY A 768 -7.09 28.55 10.30
CA GLY A 768 -7.22 29.90 9.74
C GLY A 768 -7.08 30.03 8.22
N ILE A 769 -6.70 28.97 7.49
CA ILE A 769 -6.42 29.06 6.05
C ILE A 769 -7.51 28.39 5.20
N ARG A 770 -8.08 27.27 5.67
CA ARG A 770 -9.05 26.45 4.93
C ARG A 770 -10.28 26.14 5.78
N TRP A 771 -11.46 26.37 5.22
CA TRP A 771 -12.76 26.23 5.91
C TRP A 771 -13.02 24.83 6.50
N ASN A 772 -12.39 23.78 5.95
CA ASN A 772 -12.49 22.42 6.49
C ASN A 772 -12.04 22.33 7.96
N ALA A 773 -11.04 23.12 8.37
CA ALA A 773 -10.60 23.16 9.77
C ALA A 773 -11.72 23.67 10.69
N THR A 774 -12.40 24.75 10.27
CA THR A 774 -13.57 25.30 10.95
C THR A 774 -14.70 24.27 11.02
N PHE A 775 -15.00 23.54 9.93
CA PHE A 775 -16.00 22.47 9.93
C PHE A 775 -15.71 21.36 10.96
N TYR A 776 -14.48 20.81 10.97
CA TYR A 776 -14.12 19.76 11.91
C TYR A 776 -14.08 20.25 13.36
N MET A 777 -13.74 21.52 13.58
CA MET A 777 -13.82 22.14 14.90
C MET A 777 -15.28 22.22 15.38
N ILE A 778 -16.22 22.65 14.53
CA ILE A 778 -17.66 22.68 14.86
C ILE A 778 -18.17 21.26 15.13
N GLU A 779 -17.89 20.30 14.24
CA GLU A 779 -18.29 18.89 14.42
C GLU A 779 -17.77 18.34 15.76
N ARG A 780 -16.51 18.64 16.07
CA ARG A 780 -15.86 18.21 17.31
C ARG A 780 -16.48 18.88 18.54
N ALA A 781 -16.80 20.17 18.46
CA ALA A 781 -17.45 20.92 19.53
C ALA A 781 -18.85 20.37 19.84
N LEU A 782 -19.66 20.09 18.82
CA LEU A 782 -20.99 19.48 18.98
C LEU A 782 -20.93 18.10 19.64
N LYS A 783 -19.97 17.25 19.23
CA LYS A 783 -19.73 15.95 19.89
C LYS A 783 -19.28 16.10 21.35
N CYS A 784 -18.56 17.18 21.67
CA CYS A 784 -18.10 17.51 23.02
C CYS A 784 -19.11 18.31 23.85
N ARG A 785 -20.27 18.69 23.32
CA ARG A 785 -21.23 19.61 23.96
C ARG A 785 -21.54 19.24 25.43
N PRO A 786 -21.86 17.98 25.80
CA PRO A 786 -22.14 17.63 27.19
C PRO A 786 -20.96 17.90 28.15
N ALA A 787 -19.72 17.73 27.67
CA ALA A 787 -18.52 17.99 28.47
C ALA A 787 -18.22 19.49 28.58
N ILE A 788 -18.51 20.26 27.52
CA ILE A 788 -18.36 21.71 27.50
C ILE A 788 -19.39 22.34 28.42
N ASP A 789 -20.67 21.98 28.31
CA ASP A 789 -21.76 22.51 29.15
C ASP A 789 -21.50 22.24 30.64
N LEU A 790 -21.02 21.05 30.98
CA LEU A 790 -20.63 20.70 32.35
C LEU A 790 -19.46 21.55 32.88
N TYR A 791 -18.50 21.89 32.04
CA TYR A 791 -17.41 22.80 32.41
C TYR A 791 -17.93 24.23 32.62
N GLN A 792 -18.76 24.73 31.69
CA GLN A 792 -19.34 26.06 31.78
C GLN A 792 -20.22 26.22 33.03
N ALA A 793 -20.95 25.18 33.43
CA ALA A 793 -21.75 25.17 34.66
C ALA A 793 -20.89 25.22 35.93
N GLN A 794 -19.65 24.70 35.91
CA GLN A 794 -18.75 24.70 37.06
C GLN A 794 -17.94 26.00 37.21
N TRP A 795 -17.68 26.71 36.11
CA TRP A 795 -16.72 27.81 36.06
C TRP A 795 -17.31 29.17 35.66
N LYS A 796 -18.62 29.28 35.39
CA LYS A 796 -19.26 30.60 35.19
C LYS A 796 -19.11 31.44 36.48
N PRO A 797 -18.37 32.57 36.45
CA PRO A 797 -18.26 33.43 37.62
C PRO A 797 -19.62 34.07 37.93
N PRO A 798 -19.98 34.27 39.21
CA PRO A 798 -21.28 34.80 39.62
C PRO A 798 -21.46 36.30 39.34
N ASP A 799 -20.41 37.02 38.92
CA ASP A 799 -20.43 38.48 38.78
C ASP A 799 -20.68 38.95 37.33
N ARG A 800 -21.56 39.94 37.17
CA ARG A 800 -22.03 40.44 35.86
C ARG A 800 -21.02 41.34 35.14
N ASN A 801 -19.95 41.76 35.81
CA ASN A 801 -19.00 42.76 35.32
C ASN A 801 -17.63 42.20 34.89
N ASP A 802 -17.56 40.90 34.62
CA ASP A 802 -16.30 40.22 34.31
C ASP A 802 -15.92 40.31 32.82
N LYS A 803 -14.64 40.53 32.55
CA LYS A 803 -14.06 40.62 31.19
C LYS A 803 -14.18 39.32 30.38
N HIS A 804 -14.63 38.24 31.03
CA HIS A 804 -14.74 36.86 30.53
C HIS A 804 -16.15 36.46 30.07
N LYS A 805 -17.09 37.41 29.95
CA LYS A 805 -18.48 37.13 29.50
C LYS A 805 -18.53 36.47 28.10
N ASN A 806 -17.53 36.73 27.25
CA ASN A 806 -17.43 36.18 25.90
C ASN A 806 -16.73 34.80 25.84
N ASP A 807 -16.38 34.19 26.98
CA ASP A 807 -15.66 32.91 27.04
C ASP A 807 -16.61 31.69 27.14
N PHE A 808 -17.93 31.89 27.11
CA PHE A 808 -18.94 30.84 27.32
C PHE A 808 -19.97 30.79 26.18
N LEU A 809 -20.32 29.59 25.71
CA LEU A 809 -21.36 29.37 24.70
C LEU A 809 -22.77 29.38 25.34
N THR A 810 -23.74 29.98 24.65
CA THR A 810 -25.17 30.00 25.00
C THR A 810 -25.95 28.93 24.22
N GLU A 811 -27.21 28.68 24.59
CA GLU A 811 -28.08 27.77 23.83
C GLU A 811 -28.36 28.26 22.40
N ALA A 812 -28.43 29.58 22.20
CA ALA A 812 -28.55 30.18 20.88
C ALA A 812 -27.29 29.94 20.03
N ASP A 813 -26.09 30.04 20.65
CA ASP A 813 -24.82 29.75 19.98
C ASP A 813 -24.73 28.27 19.55
N TRP A 814 -25.18 27.35 20.41
CA TRP A 814 -25.25 25.93 20.07
C TRP A 814 -26.22 25.64 18.93
N HIS A 815 -27.37 26.33 18.90
CA HIS A 815 -28.33 26.22 17.81
C HIS A 815 -27.75 26.73 16.49
N GLU A 816 -27.06 27.88 16.52
CA GLU A 816 -26.39 28.46 15.35
C GLU A 816 -25.28 27.54 14.82
N LEU A 817 -24.45 26.95 15.70
CA LEU A 817 -23.42 25.97 15.32
C LEU A 817 -24.00 24.72 14.65
N GLU A 818 -25.15 24.23 15.12
CA GLU A 818 -25.85 23.08 14.54
C GLU A 818 -26.41 23.41 13.14
N LEU A 819 -26.95 24.61 12.94
CA LEU A 819 -27.41 25.09 11.63
C LEU A 819 -26.25 25.13 10.62
N PHE A 820 -25.12 25.76 10.99
CA PHE A 820 -23.92 25.79 10.15
C PHE A 820 -23.39 24.37 9.89
N TYR A 821 -23.34 23.50 10.89
CA TYR A 821 -22.88 22.13 10.71
C TYR A 821 -23.68 21.36 9.65
N ARG A 822 -25.02 21.44 9.71
CA ARG A 822 -25.91 20.78 8.74
C ARG A 822 -25.72 21.34 7.34
N LEU A 823 -25.60 22.66 7.21
CA LEU A 823 -25.43 23.31 5.90
C LEU A 823 -24.04 23.06 5.28
N LEU A 824 -22.99 22.96 6.10
CA LEU A 824 -21.61 22.71 5.63
C LEU A 824 -21.34 21.25 5.25
N GLN A 825 -22.09 20.29 5.78
CA GLN A 825 -21.91 18.85 5.48
C GLN A 825 -21.92 18.53 3.96
N PRO A 826 -22.90 19.02 3.16
CA PRO A 826 -22.88 18.93 1.70
C PRO A 826 -21.58 19.40 1.04
N PHE A 827 -21.08 20.57 1.45
CA PHE A 827 -19.85 21.16 0.91
C PHE A 827 -18.63 20.29 1.22
N GLU A 828 -18.60 19.66 2.40
CA GLU A 828 -17.45 18.90 2.87
C GLU A 828 -17.34 17.58 2.10
N ARG A 829 -18.48 16.90 1.96
CA ARG A 829 -18.59 15.65 1.20
C ARG A 829 -18.23 15.85 -0.26
N LEU A 830 -18.73 16.93 -0.88
CA LEU A 830 -18.40 17.25 -2.27
C LEU A 830 -16.95 17.66 -2.45
N THR A 831 -16.39 18.46 -1.54
CA THR A 831 -14.97 18.82 -1.57
C THR A 831 -14.08 17.59 -1.51
N LYS A 832 -14.35 16.64 -0.60
CA LYS A 832 -13.62 15.36 -0.54
C LYS A 832 -13.77 14.52 -1.81
N ARG A 833 -14.98 14.47 -2.37
CA ARG A 833 -15.28 13.70 -3.60
C ARG A 833 -14.56 14.27 -4.82
N LEU A 834 -14.47 15.59 -4.95
CA LEU A 834 -13.88 16.26 -6.10
C LEU A 834 -12.35 16.42 -6.03
N GLN A 835 -11.74 16.19 -4.85
CA GLN A 835 -10.29 16.23 -4.62
C GLN A 835 -9.49 15.07 -5.26
N CYS A 836 -10.11 14.15 -6.00
CA CYS A 836 -9.48 12.96 -6.61
C CYS A 836 -8.66 12.09 -5.64
N ARG A 837 -9.31 11.35 -4.74
CA ARG A 837 -8.67 10.23 -4.00
C ARG A 837 -8.89 8.91 -4.74
N ALA A 838 -8.07 8.64 -5.75
CA ALA A 838 -7.98 7.30 -6.32
C ALA A 838 -7.12 6.43 -5.40
N ASP A 839 -7.63 6.10 -4.23
CA ASP A 839 -6.90 5.35 -3.19
C ASP A 839 -6.91 3.83 -3.52
N GLY A 840 -6.64 3.43 -4.76
CA GLY A 840 -6.55 2.02 -5.18
C GLY A 840 -6.23 1.80 -6.66
N GLU A 841 -5.44 0.76 -6.96
CA GLU A 841 -5.19 0.29 -8.33
C GLU A 841 -6.54 0.03 -9.03
N GLY A 842 -6.82 0.75 -10.13
CA GLY A 842 -8.06 0.63 -10.91
C GLY A 842 -9.15 1.69 -10.65
N ASN A 843 -8.98 2.59 -9.67
CA ASN A 843 -9.94 3.67 -9.37
C ASN A 843 -9.46 5.08 -9.79
N GLU A 844 -8.28 5.17 -10.42
CA GLU A 844 -7.77 6.41 -11.03
C GLU A 844 -8.74 6.85 -12.15
N GLY A 845 -9.33 8.04 -12.02
CA GLY A 845 -10.23 8.63 -13.04
C GLY A 845 -11.74 8.39 -12.87
N GLY A 846 -12.22 7.73 -11.81
CA GLY A 846 -13.66 7.51 -11.59
C GLY A 846 -14.42 8.71 -10.98
N GLN A 847 -13.74 9.58 -10.23
CA GLN A 847 -14.34 10.74 -9.53
C GLN A 847 -13.36 11.92 -9.53
N GLY A 848 -13.88 13.15 -9.48
CA GLY A 848 -13.10 14.40 -9.46
C GLY A 848 -12.69 14.95 -10.83
N SER A 849 -13.30 14.47 -11.90
CA SER A 849 -13.20 15.06 -13.24
C SER A 849 -14.15 16.25 -13.42
N VAL A 850 -13.84 17.13 -14.38
CA VAL A 850 -14.55 18.39 -14.62
C VAL A 850 -16.06 18.21 -14.90
N TRP A 851 -16.48 17.07 -15.45
CA TRP A 851 -17.91 16.79 -15.71
C TRP A 851 -18.76 16.71 -14.44
N GLN A 852 -18.16 16.46 -13.27
CA GLN A 852 -18.86 16.44 -11.98
C GLN A 852 -19.07 17.84 -11.39
N VAL A 853 -18.40 18.87 -11.92
CA VAL A 853 -18.42 20.23 -11.37
C VAL A 853 -19.82 20.82 -11.44
N LEU A 854 -20.50 20.72 -12.58
CA LEU A 854 -21.85 21.27 -12.74
C LEU A 854 -22.86 20.58 -11.81
N TYR A 855 -22.86 19.25 -11.74
CA TYR A 855 -23.69 18.52 -10.78
C TYR A 855 -23.43 18.91 -9.33
N ALA A 856 -22.16 19.11 -8.97
CA ALA A 856 -21.80 19.55 -7.64
C ALA A 856 -22.30 20.97 -7.36
N MET A 857 -22.18 21.88 -8.34
CA MET A 857 -22.69 23.24 -8.23
C MET A 857 -24.22 23.27 -8.14
N ASP A 858 -24.93 22.55 -9.00
CA ASP A 858 -26.40 22.42 -8.98
C ASP A 858 -26.86 21.91 -7.61
N PHE A 859 -26.24 20.83 -7.12
CA PHE A 859 -26.57 20.28 -5.81
C PHE A 859 -26.35 21.28 -4.68
N LEU A 860 -25.23 22.00 -4.67
CA LEU A 860 -24.94 23.01 -3.64
C LEU A 860 -25.86 24.22 -3.74
N LEU A 861 -26.16 24.66 -4.97
CA LEU A 861 -27.07 25.78 -5.23
C LEU A 861 -28.48 25.43 -4.74
N THR A 862 -29.01 24.25 -5.08
CA THR A 862 -30.31 23.78 -4.58
C THR A 862 -30.36 23.74 -3.04
N LYS A 863 -29.26 23.33 -2.37
CA LYS A 863 -29.21 23.36 -0.90
C LYS A 863 -29.28 24.77 -0.33
N LEU A 864 -28.59 25.73 -0.94
CA LEU A 864 -28.64 27.13 -0.52
C LEU A 864 -30.00 27.78 -0.86
N GLU A 865 -30.60 27.44 -1.99
CA GLU A 865 -31.92 27.93 -2.42
C GLU A 865 -33.02 27.49 -1.46
N ASN A 866 -33.05 26.22 -1.04
CA ASN A 866 -34.04 25.74 -0.07
C ASN A 866 -33.99 26.55 1.24
N VAL A 867 -32.78 26.83 1.76
CA VAL A 867 -32.63 27.62 3.00
C VAL A 867 -32.97 29.09 2.77
N LYS A 868 -32.65 29.64 1.59
CA LYS A 868 -33.06 31.00 1.21
C LYS A 868 -34.59 31.13 1.14
N ASP A 869 -35.28 30.15 0.59
CA ASP A 869 -36.74 30.12 0.52
C ASP A 869 -37.36 30.00 1.92
N GLU A 870 -36.75 29.22 2.83
CA GLU A 870 -37.11 29.16 4.25
C GLU A 870 -36.97 30.54 4.93
N ILE A 871 -35.87 31.25 4.69
CA ILE A 871 -35.66 32.62 5.21
C ILE A 871 -36.77 33.57 4.73
N HIS A 872 -37.09 33.54 3.43
CA HIS A 872 -38.13 34.41 2.87
C HIS A 872 -39.55 34.05 3.32
N ALA A 873 -39.81 32.77 3.64
CA ALA A 873 -41.09 32.33 4.18
C ALA A 873 -41.28 32.74 5.66
N MET A 874 -40.20 32.72 6.45
CA MET A 874 -40.23 33.05 7.88
C MET A 874 -40.32 34.56 8.16
N ASP A 875 -39.80 35.41 7.28
CA ASP A 875 -39.98 36.88 7.34
C ASP A 875 -41.47 37.32 7.25
N ALA A 876 -42.38 36.39 6.88
CA ALA A 876 -43.82 36.66 6.77
C ALA A 876 -44.63 36.31 8.05
N ASP A 877 -44.15 35.40 8.90
CA ASP A 877 -44.86 34.84 10.06
C ASP A 877 -43.98 34.93 11.34
N ASN A 878 -44.07 36.07 12.06
CA ASN A 878 -43.19 36.54 13.15
C ASN A 878 -43.12 35.69 14.46
N GLU A 879 -42.98 34.37 14.45
CA GLU A 879 -42.83 33.59 15.71
C GLU A 879 -41.55 32.73 15.85
N ASP A 880 -40.82 32.39 14.79
CA ASP A 880 -39.57 31.61 14.86
C ASP A 880 -38.50 32.11 13.84
N GLU A 881 -37.90 33.28 14.09
CA GLU A 881 -36.86 33.85 13.19
C GLU A 881 -35.52 33.10 13.27
N LEU A 882 -34.97 32.71 12.10
CA LEU A 882 -33.60 32.20 11.98
C LEU A 882 -32.57 33.26 12.42
N PRO A 883 -31.39 32.87 12.96
CA PRO A 883 -30.38 33.82 13.39
C PRO A 883 -30.00 34.81 12.26
N PRO A 884 -30.05 36.14 12.48
CA PRO A 884 -29.81 37.13 11.42
C PRO A 884 -28.46 36.99 10.71
N TYR A 885 -27.43 36.53 11.45
CA TYR A 885 -26.11 36.30 10.89
C TYR A 885 -26.06 35.09 9.96
N TYR A 886 -26.67 33.97 10.39
CA TYR A 886 -26.83 32.78 9.56
C TYR A 886 -27.58 33.11 8.27
N SER A 887 -28.69 33.86 8.35
CA SER A 887 -29.48 34.27 7.19
C SER A 887 -28.68 35.16 6.22
N ALA A 888 -27.96 36.16 6.74
CA ALA A 888 -27.08 37.02 5.92
C ALA A 888 -25.94 36.24 5.25
N GLY A 889 -25.34 35.28 5.97
CA GLY A 889 -24.30 34.38 5.45
C GLY A 889 -24.81 33.50 4.31
N VAL A 890 -26.01 32.92 4.46
CA VAL A 890 -26.65 32.09 3.41
C VAL A 890 -26.88 32.90 2.14
N LEU A 891 -27.42 34.13 2.24
CA LEU A 891 -27.64 35.00 1.09
C LEU A 891 -26.33 35.39 0.39
N ALA A 892 -25.29 35.71 1.16
CA ALA A 892 -23.95 36.01 0.62
C ALA A 892 -23.34 34.79 -0.09
N ALA A 893 -23.47 33.59 0.49
CA ALA A 893 -23.01 32.35 -0.10
C ALA A 893 -23.76 32.02 -1.40
N TRP A 894 -25.09 32.18 -1.41
CA TRP A 894 -25.95 31.99 -2.59
C TRP A 894 -25.56 32.95 -3.74
N SER A 895 -25.40 34.24 -3.44
CA SER A 895 -24.95 35.23 -4.42
C SER A 895 -23.58 34.87 -5.01
N LYS A 896 -22.66 34.40 -4.16
CA LYS A 896 -21.30 34.02 -4.58
C LYS A 896 -21.28 32.78 -5.47
N ILE A 897 -22.01 31.72 -5.09
CA ILE A 897 -22.06 30.50 -5.91
C ILE A 897 -22.77 30.76 -7.24
N ASN A 898 -23.84 31.57 -7.25
CA ASN A 898 -24.55 31.92 -8.48
C ASN A 898 -23.64 32.69 -9.47
N THR A 899 -22.84 33.64 -8.97
CA THR A 899 -21.85 34.35 -9.80
C THR A 899 -20.87 33.39 -10.48
N TYR A 900 -20.34 32.41 -9.73
CA TYR A 900 -19.43 31.41 -10.31
C TYR A 900 -20.14 30.38 -11.17
N TYR A 901 -21.40 30.09 -10.89
CA TYR A 901 -22.26 29.25 -11.72
C TYR A 901 -22.40 29.87 -13.11
N GLU A 902 -22.75 31.16 -13.20
CA GLU A 902 -22.86 31.90 -14.48
C GLU A 902 -21.54 31.94 -15.26
N LEU A 903 -20.40 32.05 -14.58
CA LEU A 903 -19.08 31.99 -15.22
C LEU A 903 -18.74 30.58 -15.72
N THR A 904 -19.17 29.54 -15.01
CA THR A 904 -18.95 28.13 -15.38
C THR A 904 -19.90 27.71 -16.51
N ASP A 905 -21.09 28.30 -16.59
CA ASP A 905 -22.08 28.05 -17.65
C ASP A 905 -21.61 28.52 -19.03
N ARG A 906 -20.62 29.43 -19.08
CA ARG A 906 -19.98 29.86 -20.33
C ARG A 906 -18.96 28.85 -20.87
N LEU A 907 -18.60 27.81 -20.11
CA LEU A 907 -17.63 26.80 -20.53
C LEU A 907 -18.31 25.72 -21.40
N PRO A 908 -17.65 25.21 -22.45
CA PRO A 908 -18.14 24.10 -23.27
C PRO A 908 -18.24 22.74 -22.54
N ILE A 909 -18.29 22.68 -21.20
CA ILE A 909 -18.21 21.44 -20.41
C ILE A 909 -19.59 20.86 -20.08
N ARG A 910 -20.68 21.61 -20.27
CA ARG A 910 -22.09 21.15 -20.15
C ARG A 910 -22.47 20.06 -21.20
N ILE A 911 -21.51 19.57 -21.97
CA ILE A 911 -21.66 19.12 -23.37
C ILE A 911 -21.66 17.59 -23.56
N LEU A 912 -21.76 16.77 -22.51
CA LEU A 912 -21.80 15.30 -22.67
C LEU A 912 -22.92 14.59 -21.90
N GLN A 913 -23.88 15.32 -21.31
CA GLN A 913 -24.98 14.71 -20.55
C GLN A 913 -26.26 14.70 -21.39
N GLY A 914 -26.55 13.53 -21.95
CA GLY A 914 -27.91 13.16 -22.31
C GLY A 914 -28.58 12.52 -21.10
N GLU A 915 -29.09 13.31 -20.15
CA GLU A 915 -30.40 13.08 -19.48
C GLU A 915 -30.73 14.04 -18.31
N VAL A 916 -31.97 14.53 -18.36
CA VAL A 916 -32.89 15.00 -17.28
C VAL A 916 -32.57 16.31 -16.54
N VAL A 917 -33.20 17.41 -16.97
CA VAL A 917 -34.24 18.16 -16.21
C VAL A 917 -35.17 18.84 -17.22
N GLU A 918 -36.49 18.66 -17.07
CA GLU A 918 -37.53 19.40 -17.77
C GLU A 918 -37.47 20.91 -17.42
N ALA A 919 -36.62 21.67 -18.12
CA ALA A 919 -36.68 23.13 -18.11
C ALA A 919 -36.53 23.67 -19.54
N ARG A 920 -37.56 24.41 -19.94
CA ARG A 920 -37.88 24.88 -21.30
C ARG A 920 -36.81 25.85 -21.84
N GLY A 921 -36.47 25.74 -23.14
CA GLY A 921 -35.74 26.77 -23.91
C GLY A 921 -34.25 26.50 -24.17
N TRP A 922 -33.45 26.31 -23.12
CA TRP A 922 -31.97 26.30 -23.20
C TRP A 922 -31.37 25.02 -23.81
N ILE A 923 -32.07 23.87 -23.74
CA ILE A 923 -31.59 22.58 -24.28
C ILE A 923 -31.31 22.66 -25.78
N ARG A 924 -32.12 23.42 -26.54
CA ARG A 924 -31.91 23.60 -27.98
C ARG A 924 -30.70 24.48 -28.28
N THR A 925 -30.44 25.49 -27.45
CA THR A 925 -29.26 26.36 -27.55
C THR A 925 -28.00 25.56 -27.23
N ALA A 926 -28.01 24.79 -26.14
CA ALA A 926 -26.93 23.89 -25.78
C ALA A 926 -26.66 22.90 -26.92
N GLN A 927 -27.66 22.16 -27.41
CA GLN A 927 -27.48 21.20 -28.51
C GLN A 927 -26.88 21.83 -29.78
N LYS A 928 -27.21 23.09 -30.07
CA LYS A 928 -26.64 23.83 -31.21
C LYS A 928 -25.17 24.20 -30.98
N GLU A 929 -24.82 24.65 -29.78
CA GLU A 929 -23.43 24.95 -29.39
C GLU A 929 -22.56 23.70 -29.31
N LEU A 930 -23.12 22.61 -28.78
CA LEU A 930 -22.57 21.26 -28.77
C LEU A 930 -22.22 20.76 -30.18
N THR A 931 -23.17 20.87 -31.10
CA THR A 931 -22.96 20.47 -32.50
C THR A 931 -21.87 21.33 -33.13
N ALA A 932 -21.87 22.64 -32.90
CA ALA A 932 -20.83 23.52 -33.41
C ALA A 932 -19.45 23.23 -32.81
N TYR A 933 -19.36 22.86 -31.52
CA TYR A 933 -18.11 22.49 -30.86
C TYR A 933 -17.57 21.16 -31.38
N TYR A 934 -18.43 20.14 -31.49
CA TYR A 934 -18.10 18.86 -32.10
C TYR A 934 -17.63 19.04 -33.55
N ASP A 935 -18.34 19.83 -34.36
CA ASP A 935 -17.99 20.06 -35.77
C ASP A 935 -16.62 20.74 -35.90
N ARG A 936 -16.29 21.71 -35.03
CA ARG A 936 -14.95 22.32 -34.96
C ARG A 936 -13.89 21.29 -34.58
N PHE A 937 -14.15 20.48 -33.56
CA PHE A 937 -13.21 19.45 -33.10
C PHE A 937 -12.98 18.36 -34.16
N ALA A 938 -14.04 17.89 -34.79
CA ALA A 938 -14.00 16.89 -35.85
C ALA A 938 -13.23 17.43 -37.07
N ALA A 939 -13.44 18.68 -37.47
CA ALA A 939 -12.69 19.29 -38.57
C ALA A 939 -11.18 19.33 -38.30
N VAL A 940 -10.76 19.69 -37.09
CA VAL A 940 -9.34 19.71 -36.69
C VAL A 940 -8.76 18.29 -36.62
N THR A 941 -9.52 17.35 -36.04
CA THR A 941 -9.07 15.96 -35.86
C THR A 941 -8.91 15.23 -37.19
N VAL A 942 -9.86 15.41 -38.11
CA VAL A 942 -9.81 14.82 -39.45
C VAL A 942 -8.67 15.42 -40.27
N ALA A 943 -8.43 16.73 -40.15
CA ALA A 943 -7.30 17.39 -40.82
C ALA A 943 -5.94 16.86 -40.32
N ALA A 944 -5.78 16.59 -39.02
CA ALA A 944 -4.57 16.00 -38.46
C ALA A 944 -4.35 14.54 -38.93
N ASP A 945 -5.40 13.71 -38.92
CA ASP A 945 -5.30 12.30 -39.36
C ASP A 945 -4.98 12.17 -40.87
N HIS A 946 -5.32 13.17 -41.71
CA HIS A 946 -4.97 13.19 -43.15
C HIS A 946 -3.51 13.59 -43.41
N VAL A 947 -2.89 14.37 -42.52
CA VAL A 947 -1.47 14.77 -42.64
C VAL A 947 -0.55 13.59 -42.29
N ASP A 948 -0.88 12.81 -41.24
CA ASP A 948 -0.11 11.62 -40.83
C ASP A 948 -0.13 10.47 -41.87
N GLN A 949 -1.20 10.35 -42.66
CA GLN A 949 -1.29 9.36 -43.75
C GLN A 949 -0.50 9.75 -45.00
N ALA A 950 -0.29 11.05 -45.24
CA ALA A 950 0.47 11.54 -46.40
C ALA A 950 1.99 11.37 -46.20
N GLU A 951 2.48 11.39 -44.96
CA GLU A 951 3.92 11.27 -44.65
C GLU A 951 4.42 9.83 -44.51
N THR A 952 3.54 8.81 -44.59
CA THR A 952 3.88 7.40 -44.35
C THR A 952 3.86 6.48 -45.58
N SER A 953 3.64 6.98 -46.81
CA SER A 953 3.66 6.15 -48.03
C SER A 953 4.99 6.24 -48.82
N PRO A 954 5.73 5.13 -49.03
CA PRO A 954 6.82 5.07 -49.99
C PRO A 954 6.26 5.02 -51.43
N CYS A 955 6.76 5.90 -52.29
CA CYS A 955 6.45 5.92 -53.72
C CYS A 955 6.94 4.62 -54.40
N SER A 956 6.01 3.77 -54.85
CA SER A 956 6.28 2.69 -55.80
C SER A 956 5.31 2.80 -56.99
N SER A 957 5.87 2.69 -58.20
CA SER A 957 5.13 2.75 -59.47
C SER A 957 4.09 1.62 -59.56
N PRO A 958 2.95 1.83 -60.24
CA PRO A 958 1.91 0.82 -60.36
C PRO A 958 2.43 -0.42 -61.08
N THR A 959 2.03 -1.60 -60.61
CA THR A 959 2.32 -2.88 -61.24
C THR A 959 1.26 -3.23 -62.29
N LEU A 960 1.57 -4.15 -63.20
CA LEU A 960 0.62 -4.63 -64.23
C LEU A 960 -0.65 -5.26 -63.64
N ASP A 961 -0.59 -5.73 -62.39
CA ASP A 961 -1.76 -6.26 -61.68
C ASP A 961 -2.71 -5.12 -61.25
N ASP A 962 -2.17 -3.93 -60.93
CA ASP A 962 -2.97 -2.72 -60.64
C ASP A 962 -3.69 -2.18 -61.89
N GLU A 963 -3.11 -2.36 -63.08
CA GLU A 963 -3.75 -2.03 -64.36
C GLU A 963 -4.83 -3.05 -64.76
N PHE A 964 -4.69 -4.32 -64.36
CA PHE A 964 -5.67 -5.37 -64.63
C PHE A 964 -6.95 -5.18 -63.78
N ASP A 965 -6.80 -4.80 -62.51
CA ASP A 965 -7.93 -4.48 -61.63
C ASP A 965 -8.67 -3.20 -62.05
N ALA A 966 -7.98 -2.24 -62.67
CA ALA A 966 -8.57 -1.02 -63.22
C ALA A 966 -9.36 -1.23 -64.52
N TRP A 967 -9.10 -2.32 -65.26
CA TRP A 967 -9.75 -2.60 -66.55
C TRP A 967 -11.17 -3.20 -66.39
N GLY A 968 -11.49 -3.77 -65.21
CA GLY A 968 -12.76 -4.44 -64.92
C GLY A 968 -13.94 -3.53 -64.55
N HIS A 969 -13.73 -2.22 -64.41
CA HIS A 969 -14.79 -1.28 -64.03
C HIS A 969 -14.97 -0.19 -65.09
N THR A 970 -15.81 -0.48 -66.08
CA THR A 970 -16.33 0.51 -67.02
C THR A 970 -17.14 1.57 -66.28
N THR A 971 -16.57 2.78 -66.21
CA THR A 971 -17.21 4.10 -66.24
C THR A 971 -18.65 4.20 -65.72
N ASP A 972 -18.81 4.81 -64.55
CA ASP A 972 -19.94 5.70 -64.30
C ASP A 972 -19.42 7.08 -63.89
N ARG A 973 -19.47 8.02 -64.84
CA ARG A 973 -19.35 9.45 -64.57
C ARG A 973 -20.67 9.97 -63.98
N PRO A 974 -20.62 11.05 -63.20
CA PRO A 974 -21.40 11.18 -61.98
C PRO A 974 -22.85 11.57 -62.25
N HIS A 975 -23.79 10.80 -61.72
CA HIS A 975 -25.09 11.36 -61.39
C HIS A 975 -24.89 12.37 -60.26
N ARG A 976 -25.17 13.64 -60.58
CA ARG A 976 -25.32 14.75 -59.63
C ARG A 976 -26.56 14.53 -58.77
N GLY A 977 -26.59 13.42 -58.03
CA GLY A 977 -27.54 13.17 -56.96
C GLY A 977 -27.22 14.11 -55.82
N LYS A 978 -28.24 14.71 -55.21
CA LYS A 978 -28.11 15.46 -53.96
C LYS A 978 -27.26 14.63 -53.00
N ARG A 979 -26.07 15.15 -52.63
CA ARG A 979 -25.20 14.59 -51.62
C ARG A 979 -26.07 14.40 -50.37
N ARG A 980 -26.49 13.17 -50.09
CA ARG A 980 -27.25 12.85 -48.89
C ARG A 980 -26.30 13.16 -47.75
N LYS A 981 -26.63 14.15 -46.90
CA LYS A 981 -25.80 14.57 -45.76
C LYS A 981 -25.53 13.29 -44.95
N MET A 982 -24.28 12.85 -44.92
CA MET A 982 -23.88 11.70 -44.11
C MET A 982 -24.01 12.16 -42.65
N GLU A 983 -24.77 11.43 -41.83
CA GLU A 983 -24.96 11.82 -40.44
C GLU A 983 -23.63 11.73 -39.69
N THR A 984 -23.30 12.75 -38.89
CA THR A 984 -22.06 12.75 -38.10
C THR A 984 -22.16 11.78 -36.92
N GLU A 985 -21.05 11.30 -36.35
CA GLU A 985 -21.07 10.45 -35.13
C GLU A 985 -21.91 11.10 -34.03
N TRP A 986 -21.82 12.42 -33.89
CA TRP A 986 -22.63 13.22 -32.98
C TRP A 986 -24.13 13.13 -33.23
N GLU A 987 -24.57 13.26 -34.49
CA GLU A 987 -25.98 13.15 -34.89
C GLU A 987 -26.53 11.73 -34.66
N VAL A 988 -25.69 10.69 -34.75
CA VAL A 988 -26.06 9.30 -34.43
C VAL A 988 -26.11 9.09 -32.92
N TRP A 989 -25.12 9.57 -32.18
CA TRP A 989 -25.01 9.44 -30.72
C TRP A 989 -26.20 10.07 -30.00
N ILE A 990 -26.58 11.30 -30.36
CA ILE A 990 -27.68 12.02 -29.69
C ILE A 990 -29.06 11.39 -29.94
N LYS A 991 -29.19 10.57 -31.00
CA LYS A 991 -30.43 9.83 -31.33
C LYS A 991 -30.50 8.47 -30.64
N GLN A 992 -29.41 7.98 -30.06
CA GLN A 992 -29.41 6.71 -29.34
C GLN A 992 -30.03 6.86 -27.97
N VAL A 993 -30.90 5.91 -27.60
CA VAL A 993 -31.40 5.78 -26.23
C VAL A 993 -30.36 4.98 -25.42
N PRO A 994 -29.83 5.52 -24.31
CA PRO A 994 -28.86 4.81 -23.48
C PRO A 994 -29.45 3.49 -22.97
N SER A 995 -28.64 2.41 -22.94
CA SER A 995 -29.08 1.16 -22.31
C SER A 995 -29.08 1.27 -20.78
N LYS A 996 -29.81 0.40 -20.07
CA LYS A 996 -29.79 0.37 -18.59
C LYS A 996 -28.38 0.15 -18.01
N ASP A 997 -27.52 -0.54 -18.73
CA ASP A 997 -26.12 -0.77 -18.32
C ASP A 997 -25.25 0.49 -18.55
N ASP A 998 -25.55 1.28 -19.59
CA ASP A 998 -24.87 2.56 -19.84
C ASP A 998 -25.29 3.66 -18.84
N MET A 999 -26.45 3.53 -18.20
CA MET A 999 -26.90 4.47 -17.15
C MET A 999 -26.20 4.28 -15.80
N ASN A 1000 -25.50 3.15 -15.56
CA ASN A 1000 -24.91 2.82 -14.25
C ASN A 1000 -23.39 2.64 -14.29
N ILE A 1001 -22.70 3.40 -15.15
CA ILE A 1001 -21.24 3.33 -15.34
C ILE A 1001 -20.53 3.98 -14.16
N LYS A 1002 -19.66 3.21 -13.48
CA LYS A 1002 -18.81 3.72 -12.38
C LYS A 1002 -17.55 4.46 -12.85
N ASN A 1003 -17.01 4.13 -14.03
CA ASN A 1003 -15.82 4.75 -14.61
C ASN A 1003 -16.07 5.15 -16.08
N PRO A 1004 -16.50 6.40 -16.34
CA PRO A 1004 -16.78 6.88 -17.69
C PRO A 1004 -15.55 6.90 -18.61
N LEU A 1005 -14.34 7.13 -18.08
CA LEU A 1005 -13.11 7.13 -18.87
C LEU A 1005 -12.82 5.75 -19.46
N ALA A 1006 -12.88 4.69 -18.63
CA ALA A 1006 -12.69 3.32 -19.10
C ALA A 1006 -13.72 2.94 -20.17
N TRP A 1007 -14.98 3.34 -19.98
CA TRP A 1007 -16.05 3.08 -20.95
C TRP A 1007 -15.77 3.70 -22.33
N TRP A 1008 -15.24 4.92 -22.38
CA TRP A 1008 -14.85 5.58 -23.64
C TRP A 1008 -13.60 4.97 -24.27
N VAL A 1009 -12.63 4.52 -23.47
CA VAL A 1009 -11.42 3.83 -23.96
C VAL A 1009 -11.79 2.53 -24.69
N ASP A 1010 -12.74 1.77 -24.17
CA ASP A 1010 -13.18 0.49 -24.77
C ASP A 1010 -13.94 0.69 -26.09
N ARG A 1011 -14.66 1.82 -26.23
CA ARG A 1011 -15.53 2.11 -27.38
C ARG A 1011 -14.91 3.03 -28.43
N ARG A 1012 -13.59 3.26 -28.37
CA ARG A 1012 -12.85 4.06 -29.36
C ARG A 1012 -13.01 3.56 -30.81
N HIS A 1013 -13.22 2.26 -30.99
CA HIS A 1013 -13.44 1.68 -32.32
C HIS A 1013 -14.85 1.93 -32.86
N ILE A 1014 -15.83 2.19 -31.98
CA ILE A 1014 -17.22 2.50 -32.34
C ILE A 1014 -17.39 4.00 -32.58
N TRP A 1015 -16.73 4.81 -31.75
CA TRP A 1015 -16.86 6.26 -31.70
C TRP A 1015 -15.49 6.95 -31.80
N PRO A 1016 -14.76 6.87 -32.92
CA PRO A 1016 -13.37 7.29 -32.99
C PRO A 1016 -13.15 8.81 -32.77
N ILE A 1017 -14.08 9.66 -33.19
CA ILE A 1017 -13.97 11.12 -32.97
C ILE A 1017 -14.55 11.49 -31.61
N LEU A 1018 -15.73 10.95 -31.28
CA LEU A 1018 -16.42 11.29 -30.02
C LEU A 1018 -15.67 10.76 -28.78
N SER A 1019 -15.02 9.61 -28.87
CA SER A 1019 -14.15 9.10 -27.80
C SER A 1019 -12.93 9.98 -27.56
N LYS A 1020 -12.25 10.47 -28.62
CA LYS A 1020 -11.14 11.44 -28.48
C LYS A 1020 -11.62 12.70 -27.74
N LEU A 1021 -12.80 13.22 -28.10
CA LEU A 1021 -13.42 14.37 -27.43
C LEU A 1021 -13.72 14.09 -25.95
N ALA A 1022 -14.34 12.94 -25.65
CA ALA A 1022 -14.70 12.56 -24.30
C ALA A 1022 -13.46 12.34 -23.40
N LEU A 1023 -12.40 11.71 -23.93
CA LEU A 1023 -11.15 11.53 -23.20
C LEU A 1023 -10.51 12.87 -22.84
N ASN A 1024 -10.49 13.85 -23.76
CA ASN A 1024 -9.96 15.19 -23.50
C ASN A 1024 -10.67 15.89 -22.33
N ILE A 1025 -12.00 15.79 -22.28
CA ILE A 1025 -12.82 16.44 -21.25
C ILE A 1025 -12.72 15.68 -19.93
N PHE A 1026 -12.83 14.35 -19.95
CA PHE A 1026 -12.89 13.55 -18.72
C PHE A 1026 -11.52 13.39 -18.04
N SER A 1027 -10.41 13.58 -18.76
CA SER A 1027 -9.08 13.68 -18.16
C SER A 1027 -8.82 15.02 -17.48
N THR A 1028 -9.70 16.02 -17.63
CA THR A 1028 -9.55 17.32 -16.95
C THR A 1028 -9.98 17.18 -15.49
N PRO A 1029 -9.11 17.49 -14.52
CA PRO A 1029 -9.52 17.46 -13.11
C PRO A 1029 -10.43 18.64 -12.78
N ALA A 1030 -11.33 18.44 -11.83
CA ALA A 1030 -12.19 19.50 -11.31
C ALA A 1030 -11.43 20.50 -10.41
N MET A 1031 -10.36 20.04 -9.76
CA MET A 1031 -9.61 20.78 -8.75
C MET A 1031 -8.11 20.80 -9.04
N SER A 1032 -7.46 21.91 -8.68
CA SER A 1032 -5.99 22.01 -8.55
C SER A 1032 -5.45 21.29 -7.28
N ALA A 1033 -6.07 20.19 -6.87
CA ALA A 1033 -5.73 19.48 -5.64
C ALA A 1033 -4.37 18.75 -5.72
N GLU A 1034 -3.94 18.37 -6.91
CA GLU A 1034 -2.66 17.69 -7.13
C GLU A 1034 -1.45 18.61 -6.85
N PRO A 1035 -1.43 19.86 -7.34
CA PRO A 1035 -0.51 20.88 -6.84
C PRO A 1035 -0.47 20.99 -5.31
N GLU A 1036 -1.61 20.97 -4.61
CA GLU A 1036 -1.63 21.03 -3.15
C GLU A 1036 -0.93 19.83 -2.48
N ARG A 1037 -1.04 18.63 -3.06
CA ARG A 1037 -0.33 17.42 -2.58
C ARG A 1037 1.17 17.57 -2.80
N VAL A 1038 1.56 18.10 -3.95
CA VAL A 1038 2.95 18.44 -4.26
C VAL A 1038 3.49 19.45 -3.23
N PHE A 1039 2.67 20.40 -2.76
CA PHE A 1039 3.09 21.34 -1.72
C PHE A 1039 3.24 20.69 -0.34
N SER A 1040 2.37 19.76 0.03
CA SER A 1040 2.55 18.97 1.26
C SER A 1040 3.89 18.22 1.23
N ASP A 1041 4.19 17.60 0.07
CA ASP A 1041 5.46 16.91 -0.16
C ASP A 1041 6.66 17.87 -0.15
N GLY A 1042 6.49 19.06 -0.72
CA GLY A 1042 7.48 20.15 -0.71
C GLY A 1042 7.72 20.70 0.69
N GLY A 1043 6.71 20.76 1.55
CA GLY A 1043 6.83 21.19 2.94
C GLY A 1043 7.72 20.26 3.77
N GLU A 1044 7.71 18.96 3.46
CA GLU A 1044 8.61 17.98 4.07
C GLU A 1044 10.01 17.96 3.44
N LEU A 1045 10.13 18.36 2.18
CA LEU A 1045 11.43 18.46 1.49
C LEU A 1045 12.19 19.73 1.91
N ILE A 1046 11.50 20.87 1.95
CA ILE A 1046 12.05 22.19 2.26
C ILE A 1046 11.87 22.45 3.76
N THR A 1047 12.71 21.79 4.54
CA THR A 1047 12.78 21.92 5.99
C THR A 1047 14.04 22.66 6.43
N ASP A 1048 14.11 23.05 7.70
CA ASP A 1048 15.30 23.71 8.25
C ASP A 1048 16.60 22.92 8.07
N LYS A 1049 16.50 21.59 8.05
CA LYS A 1049 17.63 20.67 7.80
C LYS A 1049 18.08 20.62 6.33
N ARG A 1050 17.24 21.10 5.40
CA ARG A 1050 17.43 21.04 3.94
C ARG A 1050 17.41 22.41 3.27
N ASN A 1051 17.53 23.49 4.05
CA ASN A 1051 17.50 24.88 3.57
C ASN A 1051 18.61 25.26 2.55
N GLY A 1052 19.64 24.42 2.39
CA GLY A 1052 20.77 24.65 1.48
C GLY A 1052 20.61 24.09 0.07
N LEU A 1053 19.44 23.50 -0.28
CA LEU A 1053 19.22 22.97 -1.64
C LEU A 1053 19.04 24.10 -2.67
N GLY A 1054 19.68 23.94 -3.82
CA GLY A 1054 19.45 24.78 -4.99
C GLY A 1054 18.06 24.54 -5.57
N ASP A 1055 17.46 25.57 -6.17
CA ASP A 1055 16.09 25.49 -6.65
C ASP A 1055 15.91 24.46 -7.77
N ASP A 1056 16.91 24.31 -8.64
CA ASP A 1056 16.98 23.27 -9.66
C ASP A 1056 17.02 21.84 -9.08
N THR A 1057 17.58 21.69 -7.89
CA THR A 1057 17.68 20.41 -7.18
C THR A 1057 16.35 20.07 -6.52
N VAL A 1058 15.70 21.08 -5.92
CA VAL A 1058 14.35 20.95 -5.35
C VAL A 1058 13.38 20.53 -6.44
N GLU A 1059 13.41 21.21 -7.60
CA GLU A 1059 12.58 20.85 -8.74
C GLU A 1059 12.85 19.41 -9.23
N ALA A 1060 14.13 19.05 -9.41
CA ALA A 1060 14.50 17.71 -9.85
C ALA A 1060 14.08 16.59 -8.88
N GLU A 1061 14.14 16.83 -7.57
CA GLU A 1061 13.66 15.88 -6.57
C GLU A 1061 12.13 15.76 -6.59
N MET A 1062 11.42 16.90 -6.58
CA MET A 1062 9.95 16.93 -6.55
C MET A 1062 9.35 16.21 -7.77
N VAL A 1063 9.86 16.53 -8.97
CA VAL A 1063 9.41 15.95 -10.23
C VAL A 1063 9.71 14.44 -10.28
N GLN A 1064 10.94 14.03 -9.99
CA GLN A 1064 11.27 12.60 -9.99
C GLN A 1064 10.53 11.80 -8.93
N LYS A 1065 10.24 12.40 -7.77
CA LYS A 1065 9.45 11.75 -6.72
C LYS A 1065 8.04 11.41 -7.22
N SER A 1066 7.41 12.32 -7.97
CA SER A 1066 6.12 12.07 -8.63
C SER A 1066 6.24 10.83 -9.54
N TRP A 1067 7.24 10.79 -10.43
CA TRP A 1067 7.43 9.67 -11.37
C TRP A 1067 7.68 8.31 -10.68
N ILE A 1068 8.48 8.30 -9.61
CA ILE A 1068 8.81 7.09 -8.84
C ILE A 1068 7.58 6.58 -8.08
N THR A 1069 6.81 7.49 -7.47
CA THR A 1069 5.66 7.13 -6.63
C THR A 1069 4.49 6.63 -7.48
N SER A 1070 4.30 7.21 -8.68
CA SER A 1070 3.33 6.75 -9.68
C SER A 1070 3.74 5.47 -10.40
N LYS A 1071 4.87 4.83 -10.02
CA LYS A 1071 5.41 3.58 -10.59
C LYS A 1071 5.62 3.59 -12.13
N ILE A 1072 5.69 4.76 -12.76
CA ILE A 1072 5.82 4.90 -14.22
C ILE A 1072 7.15 4.36 -14.74
N LEU A 1073 8.20 4.44 -13.91
CA LEU A 1073 9.54 3.97 -14.25
C LEU A 1073 9.73 2.46 -14.01
N HIS A 1074 8.68 1.71 -13.66
CA HIS A 1074 8.79 0.28 -13.38
C HIS A 1074 9.01 -0.53 -14.68
N GLY A 1075 10.11 -1.28 -14.76
CA GLY A 1075 10.46 -2.08 -15.95
C GLY A 1075 11.32 -1.37 -16.99
N ILE A 1076 11.59 -0.06 -16.84
CA ILE A 1076 12.51 0.68 -17.72
C ILE A 1076 13.95 0.40 -17.28
N ALA A 1077 14.75 -0.17 -18.19
CA ALA A 1077 16.16 -0.43 -17.93
C ALA A 1077 16.95 0.88 -17.84
N THR A 1078 17.77 1.04 -16.79
CA THR A 1078 18.67 2.20 -16.66
C THR A 1078 19.65 2.20 -17.84
N PRO A 1079 19.80 3.30 -18.62
CA PRO A 1079 20.73 3.31 -19.74
C PRO A 1079 22.17 3.09 -19.23
N ARG A 1080 22.89 2.13 -19.85
CA ARG A 1080 24.26 1.79 -19.45
C ARG A 1080 25.22 2.93 -19.80
N GLY A 1081 26.10 3.30 -18.86
CA GLY A 1081 27.18 4.26 -19.09
C GLY A 1081 26.87 5.72 -18.73
N LEU A 1082 25.76 5.96 -18.03
CA LEU A 1082 25.33 7.31 -17.60
C LEU A 1082 26.26 7.94 -16.56
N TYR A 1083 26.93 7.12 -15.75
CA TYR A 1083 27.79 7.56 -14.65
C TYR A 1083 29.22 7.02 -14.75
N LYS A 1084 29.78 7.01 -15.97
CA LYS A 1084 31.20 6.70 -16.17
C LYS A 1084 32.04 7.61 -15.28
N LEU A 1085 32.86 7.01 -14.42
CA LEU A 1085 33.88 7.73 -13.66
C LEU A 1085 34.88 8.33 -14.68
N PRO A 1086 35.38 9.56 -14.47
CA PRO A 1086 36.58 9.98 -15.17
C PRO A 1086 37.71 8.99 -14.83
N ASP A 1087 38.44 8.56 -15.86
CA ASP A 1087 39.54 7.60 -15.76
C ASP A 1087 40.64 8.05 -14.78
#